data_AF-A0A4U6XKM5-F1
#
_entry.id   AF-A0A4U6XKM5-F1
#
_cell.length_a   1.000
_cell.length_b   1.000
_cell.length_c   1.000
_cell.angle_alpha   90.00
_cell.angle_beta   90.00
_cell.angle_gamma   90.00
#
_symmetry.space_group_name_H-M   'P 1'
#
loop_
_entity.id
_entity.type
_entity.pdbx_description
1 polymer ?
#
loop_
_entity_poly.entity_id
_entity_poly.type
_entity_poly.pdbx_seq_one_letter_code
_entity_poly.pdbx_strand_id
1 'polypeptide(L)'
;MAQWFLSFMVGTALAAASGLPMKLETRSAVTSRVSNIHITIEEPVEETVTFTYGSCRGVSLDDAHHTIVKSEVRDSQRLVWVLPEDASSDGCISAWGTSGKLVGRSEPQTLHHNWKRRVQKRSIHMGNDTGIDTLGAWFEGVNLLKDKEPAAVDVDAAKSKQVAIVGAGMAGLMSYLVLSQAGMTNISIIEAGQRLGGRVHTEYLSGGPFDYSYQEMGPMRFPEHYVDPKTNTTYNITDHQLVFQLAAEMNHLNNHDKNLSVDFIPWIQSNQNGLSYKNGIRLANGLPPTLAQIAANSSLAVAGVLDDSTNALSEKLDQYLPGSDFSVRMAQNMFKAHREFLDSGLQGLGGDVWSEYAFMVNYLKGSLNSTDALGGYSAASFWDALYEGMYFQAATYKTIDGGLSRLPQAFHPLVDDVTTMDRKIERVRFDAEDSRVSLEWRESFRNQTFESASYDYALLAVPFSIIRKWRLPSLPLTISNAIKELPYTSACKVALEFSERFWEHHDNPIVGGCSTTSDIPGIGSTCYPSYNINGTGPATMLASYISGDWGHRWASVSEEEHVQYVLDAMVEIHGENARDLYTGKFNRRCWVLDPLESGSWVSPVAGQHQLYIPEYFKTYNNMIFIGEHTSYTHAWISSALDSGIRGAVQLLLELGLVDEAKAAVNKWMARWIDILVKGTIPALREHGETITSIFYANMLRAHPELHDHFNKVNQANGRQPRALTGVILAFAANLNHISELIPKLERMCNKHCSLGIRPEHYDIVGKYLIQAFGQIREAWTKAYWLLAKMLIGREAQMYREFDQDKWSGWREFRIERKDAETDDIFSFYMVPVDGRRLPDFYPGQYTSLRTTIPSLGHLQSRQYSLSDAPRPDYYRITVKRDRGVKVGKGGAVFHLNPGVLSNHLVDDKRPGDVVELTHPTGDFFFDTHAAGTLPVVLISAGVGVIPLMSICNTVVERQAVRPISWVHCSARAAPFEEHVRKLARSRASFTTRFFRSQIADVEDDDSLSSSSECDFGLRMDLARIDPAELHLGHGGAEYYICGPEIFMTEMSQFLLDQGVDPARVKLERFSTGDLAAQA
;
A
#
# COMPACT_ATOMS: atom_id res chain seq x y z
N MET A 1 31.00 39.74 -21.63
CA MET A 1 30.60 39.12 -22.91
C MET A 1 30.90 37.60 -22.93
N ALA A 2 30.74 36.91 -21.80
CA ALA A 2 31.04 35.46 -21.65
C ALA A 2 29.99 34.71 -20.80
N GLN A 3 28.84 35.33 -20.52
CA GLN A 3 27.80 34.80 -19.62
C GLN A 3 26.48 34.47 -20.33
N TRP A 4 26.42 34.63 -21.65
CA TRP A 4 25.21 34.45 -22.47
C TRP A 4 25.23 33.16 -23.33
N PHE A 5 26.20 32.27 -23.14
CA PHE A 5 26.30 31.02 -23.90
C PHE A 5 25.97 29.73 -23.10
N LEU A 6 25.68 29.83 -21.80
CA LEU A 6 25.37 28.62 -20.99
C LEU A 6 23.89 28.19 -21.00
N SER A 7 22.93 29.10 -21.21
CA SER A 7 21.50 28.75 -21.11
C SER A 7 20.91 28.01 -22.31
N PHE A 8 21.64 27.88 -23.42
CA PHE A 8 21.21 27.10 -24.58
C PHE A 8 21.75 25.65 -24.57
N MET A 9 22.59 25.30 -23.59
CA MET A 9 23.23 23.97 -23.54
C MET A 9 22.49 22.94 -22.68
N VAL A 10 21.63 23.37 -21.76
CA VAL A 10 20.92 22.47 -20.83
C VAL A 10 19.70 21.80 -21.48
N GLY A 11 19.01 22.49 -22.40
CA GLY A 11 17.80 21.97 -23.07
C GLY A 11 18.05 20.85 -24.10
N THR A 12 19.28 20.63 -24.53
CA THR A 12 19.62 19.55 -25.49
C THR A 12 20.04 18.24 -24.82
N ALA A 13 20.40 18.26 -23.53
CA ALA A 13 20.73 17.05 -22.78
C ALA A 13 19.49 16.31 -22.26
N LEU A 14 18.46 17.05 -21.80
CA LEU A 14 17.18 16.50 -21.34
C LEU A 14 16.41 15.76 -22.45
N ALA A 15 16.52 16.21 -23.71
CA ALA A 15 15.89 15.54 -24.85
C ALA A 15 16.59 14.24 -25.27
N ALA A 16 17.83 13.99 -24.83
CA ALA A 16 18.60 12.79 -25.19
C ALA A 16 18.41 11.62 -24.21
N ALA A 17 17.80 11.86 -23.04
CA ALA A 17 17.57 10.82 -22.02
C ALA A 17 16.22 10.12 -22.16
N SER A 18 15.20 10.77 -22.75
CA SER A 18 13.89 10.17 -22.99
C SER A 18 13.94 9.23 -24.20
N GLY A 19 13.84 7.91 -23.96
CA GLY A 19 13.82 6.87 -25.00
C GLY A 19 15.09 6.01 -25.10
N LEU A 20 16.00 6.11 -24.13
CA LEU A 20 17.12 5.18 -24.01
C LEU A 20 16.73 3.95 -23.16
N PRO A 21 17.21 2.74 -23.47
CA PRO A 21 16.89 1.50 -22.75
C PRO A 21 17.12 1.52 -21.24
N MET A 22 18.03 2.38 -20.75
CA MET A 22 18.43 2.46 -19.35
C MET A 22 18.36 3.90 -18.81
N LYS A 23 17.72 4.06 -17.66
CA LYS A 23 17.70 5.30 -16.89
C LYS A 23 18.75 5.26 -15.77
N LEU A 24 19.53 6.33 -15.64
CA LEU A 24 20.62 6.46 -14.67
C LEU A 24 20.37 7.66 -13.75
N GLU A 25 20.43 7.49 -12.43
CA GLU A 25 20.19 8.56 -11.46
C GLU A 25 21.01 8.38 -10.18
N THR A 26 21.44 9.47 -9.53
CA THR A 26 22.18 9.42 -8.25
C THR A 26 21.28 9.62 -7.02
N ARG A 27 19.97 9.88 -7.24
CA ARG A 27 18.88 10.16 -6.27
C ARG A 27 19.13 11.24 -5.22
N SER A 28 20.38 11.68 -5.04
CA SER A 28 20.84 12.67 -4.08
C SER A 28 22.05 13.42 -4.64
N ALA A 29 22.34 14.61 -4.10
CA ALA A 29 23.49 15.40 -4.53
C ALA A 29 24.82 14.69 -4.20
N VAL A 30 25.78 14.69 -5.15
CA VAL A 30 27.11 14.09 -4.97
C VAL A 30 27.94 14.95 -4.03
N THR A 31 27.79 14.70 -2.72
CA THR A 31 28.41 15.48 -1.64
C THR A 31 29.71 14.86 -1.12
N SER A 32 30.12 13.71 -1.67
CA SER A 32 31.28 12.93 -1.23
C SER A 32 32.06 12.40 -2.44
N ARG A 33 33.28 11.88 -2.21
CA ARG A 33 34.07 11.19 -3.26
C ARG A 33 33.47 9.87 -3.74
N VAL A 34 32.41 9.40 -3.09
CA VAL A 34 31.72 8.17 -3.48
C VAL A 34 30.23 8.43 -3.53
N SER A 35 29.57 8.01 -4.61
CA SER A 35 28.12 8.15 -4.80
C SER A 35 27.50 6.88 -5.38
N ASN A 36 26.23 6.63 -5.11
CA ASN A 36 25.47 5.54 -5.71
C ASN A 36 24.86 6.02 -7.03
N ILE A 37 24.93 5.18 -8.07
CA ILE A 37 24.22 5.36 -9.32
C ILE A 37 23.17 4.26 -9.40
N HIS A 38 21.91 4.66 -9.41
CA HIS A 38 20.77 3.77 -9.62
C HIS A 38 20.54 3.58 -11.10
N ILE A 39 20.30 2.33 -11.47
CA ILE A 39 19.99 1.91 -12.82
C ILE A 39 18.58 1.35 -12.83
N THR A 40 17.74 1.92 -13.68
CA THR A 40 16.44 1.34 -14.05
C THR A 40 16.53 0.90 -15.50
N ILE A 41 16.21 -0.37 -15.77
CA ILE A 41 16.21 -0.94 -17.11
C ILE A 41 14.77 -0.87 -17.62
N GLU A 42 14.55 -0.14 -18.71
CA GLU A 42 13.24 -0.01 -19.37
C GLU A 42 13.13 -0.99 -20.55
N GLU A 43 14.25 -1.26 -21.25
CA GLU A 43 14.35 -2.27 -22.30
C GLU A 43 15.61 -3.15 -22.11
N PRO A 44 15.58 -4.46 -22.45
CA PRO A 44 16.75 -5.33 -22.33
C PRO A 44 17.95 -4.84 -23.16
N VAL A 45 19.15 -4.93 -22.60
CA VAL A 45 20.41 -4.49 -23.25
C VAL A 45 21.44 -5.64 -23.23
N GLU A 46 22.34 -5.67 -24.22
CA GLU A 46 23.42 -6.68 -24.35
C GLU A 46 24.28 -6.84 -23.07
N GLU A 47 24.86 -8.03 -22.92
CA GLU A 47 25.38 -8.59 -21.66
C GLU A 47 26.48 -7.79 -20.96
N THR A 48 27.20 -6.86 -21.62
CA THR A 48 28.22 -6.04 -20.95
C THR A 48 28.07 -4.56 -21.29
N VAL A 49 27.89 -3.72 -20.26
CA VAL A 49 27.75 -2.27 -20.40
C VAL A 49 28.92 -1.56 -19.73
N THR A 50 29.47 -0.57 -20.42
CA THR A 50 30.48 0.33 -19.88
C THR A 50 29.79 1.58 -19.36
N PHE A 51 29.96 1.90 -18.08
CA PHE A 51 29.47 3.14 -17.47
C PHE A 51 30.60 4.14 -17.39
N THR A 52 30.38 5.36 -17.85
CA THR A 52 31.38 6.43 -17.83
C THR A 52 30.79 7.72 -17.26
N TYR A 53 31.66 8.60 -16.80
CA TYR A 53 31.31 9.99 -16.49
C TYR A 53 32.07 10.92 -17.43
N GLY A 54 31.40 11.93 -17.97
CA GLY A 54 32.01 12.88 -18.89
C GLY A 54 31.01 13.91 -19.39
N SER A 55 31.29 14.51 -20.54
CA SER A 55 30.38 15.49 -21.14
C SER A 55 28.99 14.89 -21.39
N CYS A 56 27.92 15.60 -21.01
CA CYS A 56 26.54 15.23 -21.35
C CYS A 56 26.26 15.20 -22.86
N ARG A 57 27.19 15.72 -23.68
CA ARG A 57 27.15 15.72 -25.14
C ARG A 57 28.06 14.68 -25.77
N GLY A 58 28.76 13.87 -24.97
CA GLY A 58 29.61 12.79 -25.49
C GLY A 58 28.77 11.84 -26.36
N VAL A 59 29.30 11.46 -27.51
CA VAL A 59 28.69 10.53 -28.47
C VAL A 59 29.49 9.25 -28.62
N SER A 60 30.69 9.20 -28.03
CA SER A 60 31.59 8.05 -27.97
C SER A 60 32.09 7.79 -26.56
N LEU A 61 32.54 6.57 -26.30
CA LEU A 61 33.29 6.18 -25.10
C LEU A 61 34.57 7.02 -24.91
N ASP A 62 35.19 7.48 -26.00
CA ASP A 62 36.39 8.31 -25.96
C ASP A 62 36.14 9.73 -25.42
N ASP A 63 34.87 10.17 -25.39
CA ASP A 63 34.47 11.48 -24.84
C ASP A 63 34.33 11.45 -23.30
N ALA A 64 34.55 10.30 -22.69
CA ALA A 64 34.46 10.13 -21.24
C ALA A 64 35.65 10.79 -20.52
N HIS A 65 35.37 11.44 -19.39
CA HIS A 65 36.42 11.85 -18.46
C HIS A 65 37.07 10.61 -17.81
N HIS A 66 36.24 9.67 -17.35
CA HIS A 66 36.70 8.38 -16.83
C HIS A 66 35.61 7.31 -16.96
N THR A 67 36.05 6.06 -16.94
CA THR A 67 35.17 4.91 -16.77
C THR A 67 34.83 4.75 -15.30
N ILE A 68 33.55 4.58 -14.99
CA ILE A 68 33.05 4.27 -13.65
C ILE A 68 33.24 2.78 -13.39
N VAL A 69 32.66 1.95 -14.25
CA VAL A 69 32.75 0.49 -14.18
C VAL A 69 32.35 -0.13 -15.52
N LYS A 70 32.86 -1.32 -15.80
CA LYS A 70 32.34 -2.22 -16.84
C LYS A 70 31.67 -3.39 -16.13
N SER A 71 30.38 -3.58 -16.33
CA SER A 71 29.62 -4.61 -15.63
C SER A 71 28.56 -5.23 -16.53
N GLU A 72 28.20 -6.47 -16.23
CA GLU A 72 27.01 -7.08 -16.79
C GLU A 72 25.76 -6.47 -16.15
N VAL A 73 24.79 -6.10 -16.99
CA VAL A 73 23.57 -5.44 -16.53
C VAL A 73 22.56 -6.50 -16.08
N ARG A 74 22.13 -6.44 -14.81
CA ARG A 74 21.11 -7.32 -14.20
C ARG A 74 19.94 -6.49 -13.65
N ASP A 75 18.77 -7.11 -13.46
CA ASP A 75 17.55 -6.43 -12.99
C ASP A 75 17.80 -5.61 -11.69
N SER A 76 17.62 -4.29 -11.79
CA SER A 76 17.88 -3.28 -10.74
C SER A 76 19.28 -3.34 -10.12
N GLN A 77 20.24 -2.62 -10.72
CA GLN A 77 21.60 -2.48 -10.18
C GLN A 77 21.84 -1.08 -9.61
N ARG A 78 22.64 -1.03 -8.54
CA ARG A 78 23.22 0.20 -8.01
C ARG A 78 24.73 0.11 -8.17
N LEU A 79 25.34 1.07 -8.86
CA LEU A 79 26.79 1.14 -9.03
C LEU A 79 27.39 2.10 -8.02
N VAL A 80 28.60 1.80 -7.57
CA VAL A 80 29.40 2.73 -6.78
C VAL A 80 30.28 3.55 -7.71
N TRP A 81 30.07 4.86 -7.68
CA TRP A 81 30.90 5.81 -8.40
C TRP A 81 31.92 6.44 -7.48
N VAL A 82 33.19 6.10 -7.70
CA VAL A 82 34.32 6.78 -7.06
C VAL A 82 34.73 7.98 -7.92
N LEU A 83 34.60 9.17 -7.37
CA LEU A 83 34.80 10.44 -8.05
C LEU A 83 36.28 10.86 -8.01
N PRO A 84 36.96 11.02 -9.18
CA PRO A 84 38.30 11.59 -9.27
C PRO A 84 38.36 13.04 -8.73
N GLU A 85 39.53 13.48 -8.27
CA GLU A 85 39.72 14.83 -7.70
C GLU A 85 39.48 15.95 -8.72
N ASP A 86 39.76 15.66 -9.98
CA ASP A 86 39.70 16.54 -11.13
C ASP A 86 38.37 16.50 -11.89
N ALA A 87 37.40 15.67 -11.46
CA ALA A 87 36.08 15.62 -12.08
C ALA A 87 35.29 16.91 -11.80
N SER A 88 34.84 17.61 -12.85
CA SER A 88 34.04 18.83 -12.74
C SER A 88 32.54 18.56 -12.70
N SER A 89 31.76 19.46 -12.08
CA SER A 89 30.29 19.48 -12.19
C SER A 89 29.81 19.61 -13.65
N ASP A 90 28.53 19.35 -13.87
CA ASP A 90 27.81 19.48 -15.16
C ASP A 90 28.10 18.36 -16.19
N GLY A 91 28.90 17.35 -15.82
CA GLY A 91 29.01 16.11 -16.58
C GLY A 91 27.85 15.14 -16.32
N CYS A 92 27.63 14.20 -17.24
CA CYS A 92 26.60 13.16 -17.12
C CYS A 92 27.24 11.77 -16.98
N ILE A 93 26.55 10.89 -16.27
CA ILE A 93 26.82 9.46 -16.31
C ILE A 93 26.23 8.92 -17.60
N SER A 94 27.00 8.14 -18.36
CA SER A 94 26.57 7.50 -19.60
C SER A 94 26.80 6.00 -19.55
N ALA A 95 25.86 5.22 -20.06
CA ALA A 95 25.95 3.78 -20.24
C ALA A 95 26.09 3.45 -21.72
N TRP A 96 27.07 2.63 -22.06
CA TRP A 96 27.43 2.28 -23.44
C TRP A 96 27.38 0.76 -23.61
N GLY A 97 26.63 0.28 -24.60
CA GLY A 97 26.61 -1.13 -24.98
C GLY A 97 27.93 -1.58 -25.60
N THR A 98 28.06 -2.89 -25.83
CA THR A 98 29.23 -3.56 -26.40
C THR A 98 29.68 -3.00 -27.75
N SER A 99 28.74 -2.50 -28.55
CA SER A 99 29.00 -1.83 -29.83
C SER A 99 29.44 -0.35 -29.70
N GLY A 100 29.55 0.18 -28.48
CA GLY A 100 29.81 1.60 -28.22
C GLY A 100 28.57 2.50 -28.37
N LYS A 101 27.39 1.91 -28.60
CA LYS A 101 26.10 2.64 -28.68
C LYS A 101 25.68 3.14 -27.29
N LEU A 102 25.24 4.39 -27.20
CA LEU A 102 24.66 4.94 -25.97
C LEU A 102 23.33 4.22 -25.66
N VAL A 103 23.23 3.65 -24.46
CA VAL A 103 22.05 2.89 -23.98
C VAL A 103 21.44 3.48 -22.72
N GLY A 104 22.09 4.46 -22.09
CA GLY A 104 21.52 5.22 -20.98
C GLY A 104 22.32 6.48 -20.67
N ARG A 105 21.67 7.51 -20.13
CA ARG A 105 22.31 8.76 -19.71
C ARG A 105 21.57 9.38 -18.53
N SER A 106 22.32 9.86 -17.54
CA SER A 106 21.75 10.60 -16.40
C SER A 106 21.53 12.07 -16.73
N GLU A 107 20.78 12.76 -15.87
CA GLU A 107 20.85 14.23 -15.78
C GLU A 107 22.28 14.71 -15.44
N PRO A 108 22.64 15.97 -15.73
CA PRO A 108 23.91 16.56 -15.31
C PRO A 108 24.11 16.46 -13.79
N GLN A 109 25.29 16.03 -13.38
CA GLN A 109 25.63 15.79 -11.99
C GLN A 109 26.29 17.03 -11.36
N THR A 110 25.73 17.48 -10.24
CA THR A 110 26.32 18.54 -9.41
C THR A 110 27.25 17.92 -8.37
N LEU A 111 28.55 18.24 -8.44
CA LEU A 111 29.58 17.71 -7.54
C LEU A 111 29.98 18.76 -6.50
N HIS A 112 30.07 18.36 -5.21
CA HIS A 112 30.60 19.23 -4.16
C HIS A 112 32.01 18.82 -3.76
N HIS A 113 32.99 19.73 -3.91
CA HIS A 113 34.42 19.46 -3.65
C HIS A 113 34.87 19.66 -2.19
N ASN A 114 33.98 20.02 -1.26
CA ASN A 114 34.32 20.21 0.16
C ASN A 114 34.32 18.87 0.93
N TRP A 115 35.31 18.03 0.65
CA TRP A 115 35.40 16.69 1.22
C TRP A 115 36.08 16.69 2.59
N LYS A 116 35.29 16.80 3.67
CA LYS A 116 35.73 16.27 4.96
C LYS A 116 35.56 14.75 4.94
N ARG A 117 36.66 14.01 5.08
CA ARG A 117 36.72 12.54 5.22
C ARG A 117 35.66 12.05 6.23
N ARG A 118 34.52 11.57 5.73
CA ARG A 118 33.56 10.74 6.46
C ARG A 118 32.89 9.78 5.48
N VAL A 119 33.68 8.85 4.93
CA VAL A 119 33.12 7.55 4.53
C VAL A 119 32.90 6.80 5.84
N GLN A 120 31.83 7.15 6.55
CA GLN A 120 31.46 6.48 7.77
C GLN A 120 30.52 5.36 7.34
N LYS A 121 30.96 4.10 7.50
CA LYS A 121 30.11 2.91 7.40
C LYS A 121 28.93 3.17 8.34
N ARG A 122 27.75 3.41 7.80
CA ARG A 122 26.54 3.66 8.59
C ARG A 122 25.53 2.62 8.19
N SER A 123 25.61 1.48 8.88
CA SER A 123 24.48 0.59 9.01
C SER A 123 23.27 1.37 9.55
N ILE A 124 22.07 0.98 9.13
CA ILE A 124 20.85 1.55 9.67
C ILE A 124 20.36 0.63 10.77
N HIS A 125 20.57 1.04 12.02
CA HIS A 125 20.02 0.32 13.16
C HIS A 125 18.50 0.50 13.21
N MET A 126 17.78 -0.58 13.51
CA MET A 126 16.33 -0.55 13.67
C MET A 126 15.97 -0.04 15.05
N GLY A 127 15.44 1.18 15.13
CA GLY A 127 15.10 1.83 16.38
C GLY A 127 14.32 3.12 16.20
N ASN A 128 13.87 3.70 17.31
CA ASN A 128 13.05 4.92 17.28
C ASN A 128 13.79 6.11 16.66
N ASP A 129 15.12 6.15 16.74
CA ASP A 129 15.99 7.19 16.15
C ASP A 129 16.01 7.15 14.61
N THR A 130 15.70 5.99 14.03
CA THR A 130 15.53 5.79 12.58
C THR A 130 14.07 5.86 12.14
N GLY A 131 13.13 6.10 13.08
CA GLY A 131 11.70 6.14 12.83
C GLY A 131 11.03 4.77 12.81
N ILE A 132 11.74 3.72 13.25
CA ILE A 132 11.26 2.34 13.31
C ILE A 132 10.77 2.05 14.73
N ASP A 133 9.46 1.91 14.91
CA ASP A 133 8.86 1.55 16.20
C ASP A 133 8.99 0.05 16.46
N THR A 134 10.00 -0.32 17.25
CA THR A 134 10.29 -1.71 17.62
C THR A 134 9.17 -2.38 18.43
N LEU A 135 8.31 -1.61 19.10
CA LEU A 135 7.20 -2.14 19.90
C LEU A 135 5.87 -2.11 19.15
N GLY A 136 5.87 -1.61 17.92
CA GLY A 136 4.69 -1.44 17.08
C GLY A 136 4.93 -1.84 15.64
N ALA A 137 4.32 -1.11 14.71
CA ALA A 137 4.38 -1.41 13.28
C ALA A 137 5.74 -1.01 12.66
N TRP A 138 6.81 -1.72 13.03
CA TRP A 138 8.21 -1.46 12.66
C TRP A 138 8.42 -1.26 11.15
N PHE A 139 7.66 -1.99 10.34
CA PHE A 139 7.72 -1.97 8.88
C PHE A 139 7.27 -0.63 8.28
N GLU A 140 6.41 0.14 8.95
CA GLU A 140 6.04 1.49 8.51
C GLU A 140 7.26 2.42 8.53
N GLY A 141 8.11 2.28 9.55
CA GLY A 141 9.37 3.04 9.66
C GLY A 141 10.34 2.72 8.53
N VAL A 142 10.49 1.43 8.20
CA VAL A 142 11.36 0.98 7.09
C VAL A 142 10.88 1.54 5.75
N ASN A 143 9.58 1.47 5.46
CA ASN A 143 9.01 2.05 4.25
C ASN A 143 9.16 3.57 4.17
N LEU A 144 9.06 4.25 5.31
CA LEU A 144 9.18 5.69 5.44
C LEU A 144 10.62 6.18 5.67
N LEU A 145 11.64 5.33 5.49
CA LEU A 145 13.04 5.77 5.45
C LEU A 145 13.23 6.76 4.28
N LYS A 146 12.95 8.04 4.55
CA LYS A 146 13.10 9.20 3.66
C LYS A 146 14.57 9.54 3.54
N ASP A 147 15.15 9.49 2.35
CA ASP A 147 16.45 10.04 1.90
C ASP A 147 17.65 9.95 2.87
N LYS A 148 17.54 9.19 3.97
CA LYS A 148 18.64 8.64 4.76
C LYS A 148 19.19 7.46 3.97
N GLU A 149 19.54 7.70 2.71
CA GLU A 149 20.35 6.75 1.98
C GLU A 149 21.71 6.70 2.70
N PRO A 150 22.19 5.50 3.07
CA PRO A 150 23.55 5.37 3.57
C PRO A 150 24.51 5.86 2.48
N ALA A 151 25.72 6.29 2.90
CA ALA A 151 26.80 6.60 1.97
C ALA A 151 27.00 5.44 0.97
N ALA A 152 27.60 5.72 -0.18
CA ALA A 152 27.70 4.77 -1.29
C ALA A 152 28.03 3.33 -0.82
N VAL A 153 27.18 2.37 -1.22
CA VAL A 153 27.26 0.96 -0.81
C VAL A 153 27.66 0.15 -2.02
N ASP A 154 28.74 -0.62 -1.87
CA ASP A 154 29.09 -1.66 -2.84
C ASP A 154 28.09 -2.82 -2.67
N VAL A 155 27.07 -2.82 -3.54
CA VAL A 155 25.97 -3.79 -3.48
C VAL A 155 26.44 -5.20 -3.76
N ASP A 156 27.38 -5.38 -4.68
CA ASP A 156 27.92 -6.71 -4.98
C ASP A 156 28.72 -7.26 -3.79
N ALA A 157 29.57 -6.43 -3.18
CA ALA A 157 30.30 -6.81 -1.98
C ALA A 157 29.39 -7.04 -0.76
N ALA A 158 28.25 -6.33 -0.68
CA ALA A 158 27.24 -6.53 0.36
C ALA A 158 26.48 -7.85 0.15
N LYS A 159 26.05 -8.15 -1.10
CA LYS A 159 25.32 -9.37 -1.46
C LYS A 159 26.22 -10.62 -1.47
N SER A 160 27.53 -10.46 -1.61
CA SER A 160 28.50 -11.56 -1.55
C SER A 160 28.85 -12.02 -0.13
N LYS A 161 28.32 -11.35 0.92
CA LYS A 161 28.57 -11.70 2.32
C LYS A 161 28.12 -13.12 2.64
N GLN A 162 28.94 -13.85 3.38
CA GLN A 162 28.63 -15.21 3.84
C GLN A 162 27.68 -15.13 5.04
N VAL A 163 26.46 -15.62 4.88
CA VAL A 163 25.42 -15.59 5.91
C VAL A 163 25.08 -17.00 6.34
N ALA A 164 25.17 -17.29 7.64
CA ALA A 164 24.61 -18.51 8.21
C ALA A 164 23.20 -18.26 8.72
N ILE A 165 22.28 -19.18 8.44
CA ILE A 165 20.97 -19.28 9.11
C ILE A 165 21.01 -20.56 9.93
N VAL A 166 20.95 -20.43 11.25
CA VAL A 166 21.00 -21.57 12.18
C VAL A 166 19.59 -21.94 12.59
N GLY A 167 19.12 -23.10 12.14
CA GLY A 167 17.76 -23.60 12.28
C GLY A 167 16.93 -23.43 11.01
N ALA A 168 16.44 -24.54 10.45
CA ALA A 168 15.56 -24.63 9.29
C ALA A 168 14.07 -24.69 9.70
N GLY A 169 13.70 -24.07 10.82
CA GLY A 169 12.31 -23.80 11.17
C GLY A 169 11.71 -22.68 10.31
N MET A 170 10.42 -22.39 10.48
CA MET A 170 9.71 -21.40 9.64
C MET A 170 10.37 -20.01 9.63
N ALA A 171 10.94 -19.55 10.74
CA ALA A 171 11.65 -18.27 10.78
C ALA A 171 12.92 -18.28 9.91
N GLY A 172 13.72 -19.35 10.00
CA GLY A 172 14.96 -19.49 9.21
C GLY A 172 14.68 -19.67 7.72
N LEU A 173 13.69 -20.50 7.36
CA LEU A 173 13.24 -20.67 5.98
C LEU A 173 12.70 -19.36 5.40
N MET A 174 11.93 -18.60 6.18
CA MET A 174 11.43 -17.29 5.76
C MET A 174 12.56 -16.28 5.56
N SER A 175 13.54 -16.23 6.47
CA SER A 175 14.72 -15.37 6.29
C SER A 175 15.52 -15.74 5.04
N TYR A 176 15.71 -17.03 4.77
CA TYR A 176 16.35 -17.48 3.54
C TYR A 176 15.61 -16.95 2.31
N LEU A 177 14.29 -17.15 2.25
CA LEU A 177 13.47 -16.71 1.12
C LEU A 177 13.60 -15.19 0.90
N VAL A 178 13.50 -14.39 1.96
CA VAL A 178 13.62 -12.93 1.85
C VAL A 178 15.01 -12.49 1.38
N LEU A 179 16.08 -13.07 1.94
CA LEU A 179 17.46 -12.72 1.54
C LEU A 179 17.78 -13.18 0.12
N SER A 180 17.33 -14.38 -0.27
CA SER A 180 17.47 -14.91 -1.64
C SER A 180 16.74 -14.01 -2.64
N GLN A 181 15.51 -13.59 -2.34
CA GLN A 181 14.73 -12.65 -3.16
C GLN A 181 15.36 -11.25 -3.23
N ALA A 182 16.15 -10.85 -2.23
CA ALA A 182 16.97 -9.64 -2.26
C ALA A 182 18.26 -9.79 -3.08
N GLY A 183 18.53 -10.98 -3.63
CA GLY A 183 19.70 -11.29 -4.46
C GLY A 183 20.94 -11.73 -3.67
N MET A 184 20.81 -12.08 -2.40
CA MET A 184 21.91 -12.69 -1.65
C MET A 184 22.04 -14.17 -2.03
N THR A 185 23.25 -14.59 -2.41
CA THR A 185 23.50 -15.94 -2.94
C THR A 185 24.37 -16.81 -2.04
N ASN A 186 25.10 -16.21 -1.10
CA ASN A 186 26.06 -16.90 -0.24
C ASN A 186 25.48 -17.18 1.15
N ILE A 187 24.38 -17.93 1.17
CA ILE A 187 23.63 -18.27 2.37
C ILE A 187 23.79 -19.76 2.66
N SER A 188 24.07 -20.13 3.90
CA SER A 188 24.07 -21.52 4.35
C SER A 188 23.04 -21.71 5.45
N ILE A 189 22.21 -22.74 5.37
CA ILE A 189 21.31 -23.15 6.42
C ILE A 189 21.94 -24.31 7.19
N ILE A 190 21.95 -24.22 8.52
CA ILE A 190 22.51 -25.23 9.42
C ILE A 190 21.37 -25.74 10.28
N GLU A 191 20.96 -26.98 10.08
CA GLU A 191 19.86 -27.62 10.78
C GLU A 191 20.38 -28.75 11.67
N ALA A 192 19.92 -28.78 12.91
CA ALA A 192 20.36 -29.78 13.89
C ALA A 192 19.60 -31.12 13.74
N GLY A 193 18.39 -31.10 13.21
CA GLY A 193 17.57 -32.25 12.91
C GLY A 193 17.75 -32.80 11.50
N GLN A 194 16.81 -33.67 11.13
CA GLN A 194 16.75 -34.39 9.85
C GLN A 194 15.62 -33.92 8.94
N ARG A 195 14.97 -32.80 9.29
CA ARG A 195 13.78 -32.30 8.60
C ARG A 195 13.71 -30.78 8.66
N LEU A 196 13.21 -30.18 7.60
CA LEU A 196 12.81 -28.77 7.57
C LEU A 196 11.54 -28.56 8.41
N GLY A 197 11.45 -27.46 9.15
CA GLY A 197 10.21 -26.96 9.76
C GLY A 197 10.18 -26.92 11.29
N GLY A 198 11.13 -27.54 11.99
CA GLY A 198 11.19 -27.54 13.45
C GLY A 198 9.85 -27.92 14.09
N ARG A 199 9.29 -27.00 14.88
CA ARG A 199 7.97 -27.16 15.53
C ARG A 199 6.77 -27.40 14.60
N VAL A 200 6.86 -27.14 13.29
CA VAL A 200 5.82 -27.53 12.33
C VAL A 200 5.94 -29.01 12.03
N HIS A 201 5.16 -29.85 12.70
CA HIS A 201 5.30 -31.32 12.66
C HIS A 201 3.95 -32.03 12.54
N THR A 202 3.70 -32.62 11.38
CA THR A 202 2.64 -33.59 11.12
C THR A 202 3.19 -34.99 11.25
N GLU A 203 2.47 -35.86 11.95
CA GLU A 203 2.80 -37.28 12.05
C GLU A 203 1.81 -38.13 11.25
N TYR A 204 2.32 -38.96 10.33
CA TYR A 204 1.52 -39.91 9.53
C TYR A 204 1.63 -41.30 10.14
N LEU A 205 0.54 -41.82 10.73
CA LEU A 205 0.53 -43.14 11.40
C LEU A 205 0.32 -44.29 10.40
N SER A 206 -0.45 -44.03 9.35
CA SER A 206 -0.63 -44.94 8.21
C SER A 206 -0.56 -44.18 6.89
N GLY A 207 0.21 -44.72 5.94
CA GLY A 207 0.31 -44.15 4.60
C GLY A 207 1.06 -42.81 4.59
N GLY A 208 0.69 -41.95 3.65
CA GLY A 208 1.23 -40.61 3.45
C GLY A 208 0.18 -39.50 3.61
N PRO A 209 0.49 -38.28 3.12
CA PRO A 209 -0.35 -37.09 3.30
C PRO A 209 -1.82 -37.26 2.94
N PHE A 210 -2.11 -37.98 1.86
CA PHE A 210 -3.46 -38.11 1.31
C PHE A 210 -4.14 -39.45 1.66
N ASP A 211 -3.53 -40.24 2.55
CA ASP A 211 -4.19 -41.38 3.20
C ASP A 211 -4.95 -40.96 4.46
N TYR A 212 -4.82 -39.69 4.87
CA TYR A 212 -5.60 -39.02 5.93
C TYR A 212 -5.56 -39.67 7.32
N SER A 213 -4.60 -40.55 7.55
CA SER A 213 -4.27 -41.10 8.87
C SER A 213 -3.06 -40.36 9.44
N TYR A 214 -3.29 -39.11 9.83
CA TYR A 214 -2.28 -38.25 10.41
C TYR A 214 -2.85 -37.36 11.52
N GLN A 215 -1.98 -36.80 12.35
CA GLN A 215 -2.32 -35.71 13.26
C GLN A 215 -1.20 -34.68 13.38
N GLU A 216 -1.60 -33.48 13.79
CA GLU A 216 -0.70 -32.35 13.96
C GLU A 216 -0.10 -32.33 15.37
N MET A 217 1.18 -32.70 15.45
CA MET A 217 1.93 -32.72 16.72
C MET A 217 2.46 -31.33 17.09
N GLY A 218 2.56 -30.43 16.11
CA GLY A 218 2.91 -29.02 16.27
C GLY A 218 1.70 -28.06 16.18
N PRO A 219 1.80 -26.94 15.44
CA PRO A 219 0.64 -26.12 15.09
C PRO A 219 -0.35 -26.95 14.24
N MET A 220 -1.63 -26.59 14.23
CA MET A 220 -2.67 -27.38 13.54
C MET A 220 -3.66 -26.57 12.70
N ARG A 221 -3.72 -25.25 12.90
CA ARG A 221 -4.76 -24.38 12.32
C ARG A 221 -4.31 -22.94 12.24
N PHE A 222 -4.99 -22.18 11.40
CA PHE A 222 -4.78 -20.76 11.17
C PHE A 222 -6.12 -20.02 11.25
N PRO A 223 -6.29 -19.04 12.15
CA PRO A 223 -7.46 -18.18 12.16
C PRO A 223 -7.47 -17.31 10.89
N GLU A 224 -8.63 -17.14 10.28
CA GLU A 224 -8.75 -16.43 9.00
C GLU A 224 -9.54 -15.13 9.13
N HIS A 225 -10.74 -15.21 9.71
CA HIS A 225 -11.64 -14.07 9.85
C HIS A 225 -12.13 -13.89 11.28
N TYR A 226 -12.20 -12.65 11.74
CA TYR A 226 -12.86 -12.23 12.97
C TYR A 226 -14.20 -11.57 12.63
N VAL A 227 -15.26 -11.88 13.39
CA VAL A 227 -16.56 -11.20 13.25
C VAL A 227 -16.79 -10.36 14.51
N ASP A 228 -16.94 -9.05 14.34
CA ASP A 228 -17.24 -8.17 15.46
C ASP A 228 -18.65 -8.46 15.99
N PRO A 229 -18.82 -8.86 17.26
CA PRO A 229 -20.12 -9.18 17.83
C PRO A 229 -21.06 -7.96 17.91
N LYS A 230 -20.53 -6.72 17.88
CA LYS A 230 -21.36 -5.51 17.93
C LYS A 230 -21.96 -5.14 16.57
N THR A 231 -21.17 -5.22 15.51
CA THR A 231 -21.57 -4.77 14.16
C THR A 231 -21.88 -5.91 13.19
N ASN A 232 -21.55 -7.15 13.56
CA ASN A 232 -21.58 -8.33 12.69
C ASN A 232 -20.71 -8.19 11.43
N THR A 233 -19.74 -7.26 11.45
CA THR A 233 -18.80 -7.03 10.34
C THR A 233 -17.67 -8.05 10.41
N THR A 234 -17.31 -8.62 9.26
CA THR A 234 -16.20 -9.58 9.13
C THR A 234 -14.90 -8.85 8.77
N TYR A 235 -13.82 -9.17 9.47
CA TYR A 235 -12.48 -8.64 9.26
C TYR A 235 -11.50 -9.78 9.04
N ASN A 236 -10.57 -9.63 8.09
CA ASN A 236 -9.44 -10.55 7.96
C ASN A 236 -8.51 -10.37 9.16
N ILE A 237 -8.03 -11.47 9.71
CA ILE A 237 -6.95 -11.45 10.70
C ILE A 237 -5.65 -11.30 9.93
N THR A 238 -5.14 -10.07 9.90
CA THR A 238 -4.16 -9.59 8.92
C THR A 238 -2.77 -10.20 9.06
N ASP A 239 -2.30 -10.42 10.28
CA ASP A 239 -0.98 -10.99 10.54
C ASP A 239 -0.91 -12.48 10.13
N HIS A 240 -2.03 -13.22 10.25
CA HIS A 240 -2.12 -14.60 9.76
C HIS A 240 -2.15 -14.72 8.23
N GLN A 241 -2.45 -13.64 7.51
CA GLN A 241 -2.40 -13.65 6.05
C GLN A 241 -1.00 -13.96 5.51
N LEU A 242 0.05 -13.67 6.30
CA LEU A 242 1.44 -14.06 6.01
C LEU A 242 1.58 -15.53 5.66
N VAL A 243 0.87 -16.41 6.37
CA VAL A 243 0.93 -17.86 6.15
C VAL A 243 0.34 -18.22 4.79
N PHE A 244 -0.82 -17.65 4.46
CA PHE A 244 -1.51 -17.92 3.19
C PHE A 244 -0.71 -17.39 1.99
N GLN A 245 -0.05 -16.24 2.16
CA GLN A 245 0.79 -15.65 1.11
C GLN A 245 2.07 -16.43 0.91
N LEU A 246 2.70 -16.90 1.98
CA LEU A 246 3.87 -17.75 1.87
C LEU A 246 3.52 -19.03 1.10
N ALA A 247 2.44 -19.71 1.46
CA ALA A 247 1.97 -20.88 0.74
C ALA A 247 1.71 -20.59 -0.75
N ALA A 248 1.05 -19.48 -1.07
CA ALA A 248 0.83 -19.07 -2.46
C ALA A 248 2.14 -18.81 -3.22
N GLU A 249 3.12 -18.16 -2.57
CA GLU A 249 4.45 -17.93 -3.13
C GLU A 249 5.20 -19.24 -3.34
N MET A 250 5.18 -20.16 -2.38
CA MET A 250 5.82 -21.48 -2.52
C MET A 250 5.18 -22.31 -3.63
N ASN A 251 3.85 -22.26 -3.76
CA ASN A 251 3.14 -22.89 -4.88
C ASN A 251 3.60 -22.30 -6.22
N HIS A 252 3.75 -20.98 -6.31
CA HIS A 252 4.24 -20.32 -7.51
C HIS A 252 5.69 -20.71 -7.84
N LEU A 253 6.60 -20.66 -6.85
CA LEU A 253 8.01 -21.01 -7.02
C LEU A 253 8.22 -22.49 -7.39
N ASN A 254 7.33 -23.36 -6.93
CA ASN A 254 7.32 -24.78 -7.29
C ASN A 254 6.47 -25.11 -8.52
N ASN A 255 6.10 -24.11 -9.34
CA ASN A 255 5.28 -24.28 -10.55
C ASN A 255 3.97 -25.07 -10.31
N HIS A 256 3.39 -24.92 -9.12
CA HIS A 256 2.19 -25.64 -8.67
C HIS A 256 2.33 -27.17 -8.75
N ASP A 257 3.52 -27.73 -8.50
CA ASP A 257 3.72 -29.16 -8.35
C ASP A 257 2.85 -29.70 -7.20
N LYS A 258 1.98 -30.68 -7.51
CA LYS A 258 1.06 -31.32 -6.56
C LYS A 258 1.78 -32.00 -5.39
N ASN A 259 3.00 -32.46 -5.58
CA ASN A 259 3.77 -33.10 -4.51
C ASN A 259 4.21 -32.08 -3.45
N LEU A 260 4.39 -30.82 -3.85
CA LEU A 260 4.89 -29.71 -3.04
C LEU A 260 3.83 -28.66 -2.76
N SER A 261 2.61 -28.81 -3.29
CA SER A 261 1.55 -27.82 -3.15
C SER A 261 1.08 -27.69 -1.70
N VAL A 262 0.93 -26.46 -1.26
CA VAL A 262 0.37 -26.12 0.05
C VAL A 262 -1.04 -25.62 -0.17
N ASP A 263 -2.00 -26.52 -0.01
CA ASP A 263 -3.41 -26.26 -0.24
C ASP A 263 -4.16 -26.16 1.09
N PHE A 264 -4.95 -25.09 1.27
CA PHE A 264 -5.71 -24.90 2.50
C PHE A 264 -7.11 -25.47 2.39
N ILE A 265 -7.54 -26.13 3.46
CA ILE A 265 -8.90 -26.64 3.66
C ILE A 265 -9.50 -26.04 4.93
N PRO A 266 -10.84 -25.98 5.05
CA PRO A 266 -11.48 -25.48 6.26
C PRO A 266 -11.08 -26.27 7.50
N TRP A 267 -10.85 -25.58 8.61
CA TRP A 267 -10.70 -26.18 9.93
C TRP A 267 -11.96 -25.91 10.76
N ILE A 268 -12.57 -26.97 11.29
CA ILE A 268 -13.68 -26.87 12.23
C ILE A 268 -13.08 -26.63 13.61
N GLN A 269 -13.21 -25.42 14.14
CA GLN A 269 -12.70 -25.09 15.47
C GLN A 269 -13.53 -25.71 16.59
N SER A 270 -14.85 -25.59 16.48
CA SER A 270 -15.80 -26.08 17.46
C SER A 270 -16.97 -26.81 16.82
N ASN A 271 -17.43 -27.87 17.48
CA ASN A 271 -18.61 -28.62 17.08
C ASN A 271 -19.57 -28.78 18.27
N GLN A 272 -20.85 -28.45 18.05
CA GLN A 272 -21.90 -28.54 19.07
C GLN A 272 -22.18 -29.98 19.53
N ASN A 273 -21.82 -30.98 18.71
CA ASN A 273 -21.90 -32.40 19.05
C ASN A 273 -20.66 -32.90 19.80
N GLY A 274 -19.67 -32.05 20.07
CA GLY A 274 -18.55 -32.40 20.95
C GLY A 274 -19.04 -32.82 22.34
N LEU A 275 -18.38 -33.82 22.94
CA LEU A 275 -18.79 -34.43 24.20
C LEU A 275 -18.21 -33.68 25.40
N SER A 276 -18.98 -33.55 26.46
CA SER A 276 -18.49 -33.02 27.74
C SER A 276 -18.55 -34.11 28.81
N TYR A 277 -17.43 -34.81 28.99
CA TYR A 277 -17.33 -35.86 30.01
C TYR A 277 -16.81 -35.29 31.34
N LYS A 278 -17.75 -34.95 32.24
CA LYS A 278 -17.42 -34.39 33.56
C LYS A 278 -18.19 -35.12 34.66
N ASN A 279 -17.50 -35.45 35.75
CA ASN A 279 -18.03 -36.12 36.94
C ASN A 279 -18.84 -37.39 36.61
N GLY A 280 -18.41 -38.14 35.59
CA GLY A 280 -19.09 -39.36 35.15
C GLY A 280 -20.47 -39.18 34.52
N ILE A 281 -20.92 -37.95 34.25
CA ILE A 281 -22.25 -37.66 33.69
C ILE A 281 -22.39 -38.31 32.31
N ARG A 282 -23.44 -39.12 32.14
CA ARG A 282 -23.81 -39.80 30.88
C ARG A 282 -25.30 -39.70 30.63
N LEU A 283 -25.66 -39.75 29.36
CA LEU A 283 -27.03 -39.92 28.89
C LEU A 283 -27.46 -41.39 29.00
N ALA A 284 -28.75 -41.66 28.77
CA ALA A 284 -29.30 -43.02 28.80
C ALA A 284 -28.67 -43.97 27.77
N ASN A 285 -28.10 -43.44 26.68
CA ASN A 285 -27.38 -44.22 25.67
C ASN A 285 -25.92 -44.51 26.06
N GLY A 286 -25.46 -44.09 27.25
CA GLY A 286 -24.12 -44.33 27.76
C GLY A 286 -23.05 -43.32 27.31
N LEU A 287 -23.35 -42.43 26.36
CA LEU A 287 -22.43 -41.37 25.96
C LEU A 287 -22.53 -40.16 26.90
N PRO A 288 -21.45 -39.38 27.05
CA PRO A 288 -21.52 -38.07 27.68
C PRO A 288 -22.47 -37.14 26.91
N PRO A 289 -23.06 -36.12 27.56
CA PRO A 289 -23.88 -35.14 26.87
C PRO A 289 -23.04 -34.31 25.90
N THR A 290 -23.64 -33.96 24.76
CA THR A 290 -23.07 -33.00 23.81
C THR A 290 -23.18 -31.56 24.32
N LEU A 291 -22.38 -30.64 23.79
CA LEU A 291 -22.48 -29.21 24.11
C LEU A 291 -23.88 -28.64 23.80
N ALA A 292 -24.50 -29.06 22.68
CA ALA A 292 -25.87 -28.67 22.35
C ALA A 292 -26.90 -29.13 23.39
N GLN A 293 -26.76 -30.37 23.89
CA GLN A 293 -27.66 -30.91 24.91
C GLN A 293 -27.46 -30.22 26.26
N ILE A 294 -26.23 -29.86 26.62
CA ILE A 294 -25.95 -29.05 27.81
C ILE A 294 -26.56 -27.65 27.67
N ALA A 295 -26.42 -27.01 26.51
CA ALA A 295 -27.02 -25.70 26.26
C ALA A 295 -28.56 -25.74 26.36
N ALA A 296 -29.19 -26.83 25.92
CA ALA A 296 -30.62 -27.05 26.04
C ALA A 296 -31.07 -27.45 27.47
N ASN A 297 -30.19 -28.11 28.24
CA ASN A 297 -30.47 -28.55 29.60
C ASN A 297 -29.21 -28.45 30.47
N SER A 298 -29.09 -27.34 31.21
CA SER A 298 -27.93 -27.04 32.06
C SER A 298 -27.72 -28.03 33.21
N SER A 299 -28.72 -28.85 33.58
CA SER A 299 -28.54 -29.93 34.57
C SER A 299 -27.60 -31.05 34.11
N LEU A 300 -27.29 -31.11 32.81
CA LEU A 300 -26.33 -32.04 32.24
C LEU A 300 -24.87 -31.55 32.35
N ALA A 301 -24.64 -30.33 32.87
CA ALA A 301 -23.32 -29.82 33.17
C ALA A 301 -23.02 -29.91 34.68
N VAL A 302 -21.72 -29.98 34.99
CA VAL A 302 -21.24 -29.72 36.35
C VAL A 302 -21.31 -28.21 36.59
N ALA A 303 -22.10 -27.79 37.58
CA ALA A 303 -22.25 -26.38 37.92
C ALA A 303 -20.95 -25.83 38.51
N GLY A 304 -20.32 -24.87 37.82
CA GLY A 304 -19.34 -23.97 38.42
C GLY A 304 -20.10 -22.86 39.15
N VAL A 305 -20.09 -22.85 40.48
CA VAL A 305 -20.72 -21.79 41.26
C VAL A 305 -19.62 -20.83 41.71
N LEU A 306 -19.52 -19.68 41.05
CA LEU A 306 -18.72 -18.56 41.54
C LEU A 306 -19.52 -17.85 42.63
N ASP A 307 -18.87 -17.58 43.77
CA ASP A 307 -19.50 -16.79 44.84
C ASP A 307 -19.66 -15.31 44.42
N ASP A 308 -20.51 -14.58 45.14
CA ASP A 308 -20.78 -13.15 44.86
C ASP A 308 -19.51 -12.30 44.82
N SER A 309 -18.51 -12.65 45.65
CA SER A 309 -17.24 -11.93 45.72
C SER A 309 -16.39 -12.11 44.45
N THR A 310 -16.47 -13.30 43.85
CA THR A 310 -15.78 -13.66 42.62
C THR A 310 -16.45 -13.04 41.41
N ASN A 311 -17.78 -13.08 41.35
CA ASN A 311 -18.55 -12.36 40.32
C ASN A 311 -18.26 -10.86 40.35
N ALA A 312 -18.25 -10.25 41.55
CA ALA A 312 -17.92 -8.84 41.71
C ALA A 312 -16.48 -8.49 41.31
N LEU A 313 -15.52 -9.42 41.48
CA LEU A 313 -14.14 -9.23 41.00
C LEU A 313 -14.06 -9.35 39.48
N SER A 314 -14.76 -10.32 38.88
CA SER A 314 -14.85 -10.48 37.42
C SER A 314 -15.41 -9.22 36.76
N GLU A 315 -16.55 -8.72 37.25
CA GLU A 315 -17.17 -7.50 36.73
C GLU A 315 -16.26 -6.27 36.84
N LYS A 316 -15.43 -6.20 37.88
CA LYS A 316 -14.40 -5.14 38.01
C LYS A 316 -13.28 -5.33 37.01
N LEU A 317 -12.79 -6.55 36.81
CA LEU A 317 -11.73 -6.85 35.85
C LEU A 317 -12.16 -6.50 34.43
N ASP A 318 -13.38 -6.89 34.05
CA ASP A 318 -13.96 -6.64 32.73
C ASP A 318 -14.03 -5.15 32.36
N GLN A 319 -14.14 -4.26 33.36
CA GLN A 319 -14.12 -2.81 33.12
C GLN A 319 -12.75 -2.31 32.61
N TYR A 320 -11.66 -2.99 32.94
CA TYR A 320 -10.30 -2.61 32.52
C TYR A 320 -9.84 -3.33 31.27
N LEU A 321 -10.48 -4.45 30.92
CA LEU A 321 -10.17 -5.18 29.71
C LEU A 321 -10.76 -4.49 28.48
N PRO A 322 -10.02 -4.46 27.36
CA PRO A 322 -10.49 -3.84 26.15
C PRO A 322 -11.63 -4.65 25.51
N GLY A 323 -12.66 -3.97 24.99
CA GLY A 323 -13.80 -4.61 24.34
C GLY A 323 -13.57 -4.97 22.87
N SER A 324 -14.62 -5.43 22.17
CA SER A 324 -14.53 -5.89 20.77
C SER A 324 -13.96 -4.89 19.77
N ASP A 325 -14.07 -3.58 20.01
CA ASP A 325 -13.44 -2.55 19.17
C ASP A 325 -11.91 -2.70 19.11
N PHE A 326 -11.30 -3.18 20.20
CA PHE A 326 -9.88 -3.49 20.27
C PHE A 326 -9.57 -4.84 19.59
N SER A 327 -10.45 -5.84 19.68
CA SER A 327 -10.34 -7.08 18.91
C SER A 327 -10.35 -6.82 17.41
N VAL A 328 -11.20 -5.89 16.93
CA VAL A 328 -11.19 -5.42 15.54
C VAL A 328 -9.84 -4.79 15.19
N ARG A 329 -9.28 -3.94 16.08
CA ARG A 329 -7.94 -3.37 15.89
C ARG A 329 -6.85 -4.43 15.83
N MET A 330 -6.87 -5.45 16.69
CA MET A 330 -5.94 -6.57 16.65
C MET A 330 -6.05 -7.33 15.33
N ALA A 331 -7.27 -7.64 14.87
CA ALA A 331 -7.48 -8.30 13.58
C ALA A 331 -6.93 -7.47 12.40
N GLN A 332 -7.15 -6.15 12.40
CA GLN A 332 -6.70 -5.25 11.33
C GLN A 332 -5.21 -4.90 11.37
N ASN A 333 -4.61 -4.81 12.56
CA ASN A 333 -3.19 -4.49 12.74
C ASN A 333 -2.71 -4.88 14.16
N MET A 334 -2.27 -6.13 14.31
CA MET A 334 -1.77 -6.68 15.57
C MET A 334 -0.63 -5.85 16.19
N PHE A 335 0.27 -5.34 15.35
CA PHE A 335 1.45 -4.58 15.79
C PHE A 335 1.08 -3.24 16.43
N LYS A 336 0.13 -2.51 15.84
CA LYS A 336 -0.36 -1.26 16.42
C LYS A 336 -1.19 -1.50 17.68
N ALA A 337 -2.00 -2.56 17.69
CA ALA A 337 -2.76 -2.94 18.86
C ALA A 337 -1.83 -3.28 20.04
N HIS A 338 -0.73 -3.99 19.80
CA HIS A 338 0.31 -4.24 20.80
C HIS A 338 0.86 -2.93 21.36
N ARG A 339 1.30 -2.01 20.50
CA ARG A 339 1.80 -0.69 20.92
C ARG A 339 0.77 0.10 21.73
N GLU A 340 -0.49 0.15 21.28
CA GLU A 340 -1.60 0.82 21.97
C GLU A 340 -1.83 0.21 23.37
N PHE A 341 -1.81 -1.12 23.49
CA PHE A 341 -2.00 -1.82 24.75
C PHE A 341 -0.85 -1.56 25.72
N LEU A 342 0.41 -1.54 25.25
CA LEU A 342 1.55 -1.18 26.08
C LEU A 342 1.40 0.22 26.69
N ASP A 343 0.97 1.19 25.88
CA ASP A 343 0.89 2.61 26.28
C ASP A 343 -0.37 2.93 27.09
N SER A 344 -1.51 2.32 26.75
CA SER A 344 -2.84 2.72 27.25
C SER A 344 -3.70 1.58 27.80
N GLY A 345 -3.19 0.35 27.78
CA GLY A 345 -3.88 -0.83 28.33
C GLY A 345 -4.23 -0.67 29.80
N LEU A 346 -5.27 -1.40 30.22
CA LEU A 346 -5.80 -1.34 31.59
C LEU A 346 -6.18 0.09 32.00
N GLN A 347 -6.87 0.83 31.12
CA GLN A 347 -7.26 2.23 31.29
C GLN A 347 -6.09 3.20 31.58
N GLY A 348 -4.96 3.02 30.91
CA GLY A 348 -3.79 3.89 31.04
C GLY A 348 -2.80 3.50 32.14
N LEU A 349 -2.97 2.32 32.75
CA LEU A 349 -2.03 1.78 33.75
C LEU A 349 -0.83 1.05 33.12
N GLY A 350 -0.86 0.83 31.81
CA GLY A 350 0.17 0.15 31.03
C GLY A 350 -0.10 -1.36 30.94
N GLY A 351 -0.16 -1.90 29.72
CA GLY A 351 -0.59 -3.28 29.48
C GLY A 351 0.40 -4.38 29.87
N ASP A 352 1.70 -4.06 29.91
CA ASP A 352 2.77 -5.05 30.17
C ASP A 352 3.44 -4.88 31.54
N VAL A 353 2.99 -3.95 32.38
CA VAL A 353 3.59 -3.75 33.72
C VAL A 353 2.85 -4.49 34.84
N TRP A 354 1.81 -5.24 34.48
CA TRP A 354 0.98 -6.03 35.39
C TRP A 354 0.89 -7.47 34.92
N SER A 355 1.04 -8.41 35.86
CA SER A 355 0.46 -9.75 35.69
C SER A 355 -1.01 -9.73 36.13
N GLU A 356 -1.79 -10.70 35.68
CA GLU A 356 -3.18 -10.87 36.10
C GLU A 356 -3.32 -10.94 37.62
N TYR A 357 -2.42 -11.69 38.27
CA TYR A 357 -2.33 -11.78 39.73
C TYR A 357 -2.15 -10.42 40.39
N ALA A 358 -1.10 -9.71 39.99
CA ALA A 358 -0.74 -8.43 40.59
C ALA A 358 -1.86 -7.40 40.37
N PHE A 359 -2.52 -7.44 39.21
CA PHE A 359 -3.63 -6.56 38.92
C PHE A 359 -4.85 -6.85 39.79
N MET A 360 -5.31 -8.10 39.86
CA MET A 360 -6.48 -8.46 40.65
C MET A 360 -6.26 -8.26 42.16
N VAL A 361 -5.12 -8.69 42.69
CA VAL A 361 -4.84 -8.62 44.14
C VAL A 361 -4.40 -7.23 44.57
N ASN A 362 -3.41 -6.64 43.89
CA ASN A 362 -2.79 -5.40 44.37
C ASN A 362 -3.54 -4.16 43.89
N TYR A 363 -4.12 -4.17 42.69
CA TYR A 363 -4.84 -3.02 42.15
C TYR A 363 -6.36 -3.09 42.44
N LEU A 364 -7.04 -4.18 42.03
CA LEU A 364 -8.49 -4.33 42.22
C LEU A 364 -8.90 -4.74 43.64
N LYS A 365 -7.94 -5.14 44.48
CA LYS A 365 -8.16 -5.61 45.87
C LYS A 365 -9.07 -6.84 45.96
N GLY A 366 -8.96 -7.74 44.99
CA GLY A 366 -9.62 -9.05 44.99
C GLY A 366 -9.09 -9.96 46.11
N SER A 367 -9.94 -10.87 46.59
CA SER A 367 -9.50 -11.90 47.54
C SER A 367 -8.65 -12.96 46.83
N LEU A 368 -7.82 -13.69 47.57
CA LEU A 368 -7.04 -14.80 47.00
C LEU A 368 -7.93 -15.93 46.47
N ASN A 369 -9.05 -16.22 47.14
CA ASN A 369 -10.01 -17.23 46.67
C ASN A 369 -10.67 -16.80 45.36
N SER A 370 -11.09 -15.54 45.26
CA SER A 370 -11.70 -15.01 44.03
C SER A 370 -10.68 -14.94 42.89
N THR A 371 -9.43 -14.59 43.18
CA THR A 371 -8.35 -14.55 42.19
C THR A 371 -8.02 -15.95 41.68
N ASP A 372 -8.00 -16.95 42.58
CA ASP A 372 -7.83 -18.36 42.22
C ASP A 372 -8.94 -18.86 41.29
N ALA A 373 -10.18 -18.58 41.65
CA ALA A 373 -11.34 -18.97 40.87
C ALA A 373 -11.39 -18.34 39.47
N LEU A 374 -10.75 -17.17 39.28
CA LEU A 374 -10.62 -16.50 37.98
C LEU A 374 -9.33 -16.88 37.22
N GLY A 375 -8.52 -17.81 37.73
CA GLY A 375 -7.28 -18.26 37.06
C GLY A 375 -6.09 -17.30 37.22
N GLY A 376 -6.20 -16.33 38.11
CA GLY A 376 -5.31 -15.17 38.21
C GLY A 376 -3.91 -15.41 38.77
N TYR A 377 -3.37 -16.63 38.84
CA TYR A 377 -2.00 -16.86 39.33
C TYR A 377 -0.94 -16.81 38.23
N SER A 378 -1.34 -16.54 36.99
CA SER A 378 -0.40 -16.36 35.90
C SER A 378 0.52 -15.16 36.14
N ALA A 379 1.82 -15.38 35.98
CA ALA A 379 2.81 -14.30 35.92
C ALA A 379 2.88 -13.65 34.52
N ALA A 380 2.16 -14.22 33.54
CA ALA A 380 2.14 -13.72 32.17
C ALA A 380 1.56 -12.30 32.09
N SER A 381 1.98 -11.58 31.06
CA SER A 381 1.37 -10.33 30.66
C SER A 381 -0.05 -10.55 30.12
N PHE A 382 -0.95 -9.58 30.31
CA PHE A 382 -2.31 -9.63 29.76
C PHE A 382 -2.34 -9.75 28.24
N TRP A 383 -1.27 -9.34 27.56
CA TRP A 383 -1.20 -9.37 26.10
C TRP A 383 -1.45 -10.77 25.53
N ASP A 384 -0.91 -11.82 26.17
CA ASP A 384 -1.10 -13.22 25.76
C ASP A 384 -2.58 -13.60 25.71
N ALA A 385 -3.32 -13.31 26.78
CA ALA A 385 -4.75 -13.58 26.87
C ALA A 385 -5.57 -12.80 25.84
N LEU A 386 -5.16 -11.56 25.49
CA LEU A 386 -5.89 -10.72 24.55
C LEU A 386 -5.80 -11.22 23.11
N TYR A 387 -4.59 -11.48 22.61
CA TYR A 387 -4.45 -11.91 21.22
C TYR A 387 -4.89 -13.37 21.04
N GLU A 388 -4.60 -14.27 22.00
CA GLU A 388 -5.09 -15.66 21.96
C GLU A 388 -6.62 -15.71 22.05
N GLY A 389 -7.22 -14.88 22.91
CA GLY A 389 -8.67 -14.75 23.02
C GLY A 389 -9.29 -14.33 21.69
N MET A 390 -8.69 -13.37 20.97
CA MET A 390 -9.16 -12.96 19.65
C MET A 390 -8.98 -14.07 18.61
N TYR A 391 -7.81 -14.71 18.55
CA TYR A 391 -7.55 -15.78 17.58
C TYR A 391 -8.46 -17.00 17.79
N PHE A 392 -8.69 -17.44 19.04
CA PHE A 392 -9.58 -18.57 19.33
C PHE A 392 -11.08 -18.22 19.22
N GLN A 393 -11.43 -16.94 19.12
CA GLN A 393 -12.78 -16.47 18.79
C GLN A 393 -12.95 -16.14 17.29
N ALA A 394 -11.96 -16.46 16.44
CA ALA A 394 -12.12 -16.28 14.99
C ALA A 394 -13.34 -17.05 14.48
N ALA A 395 -14.06 -16.45 13.52
CA ALA A 395 -15.26 -17.02 12.93
C ALA A 395 -14.94 -18.18 11.97
N THR A 396 -13.77 -18.16 11.35
CA THR A 396 -13.32 -19.20 10.41
C THR A 396 -11.84 -19.48 10.57
N TYR A 397 -11.46 -20.72 10.26
CA TYR A 397 -10.10 -21.21 10.34
C TYR A 397 -9.77 -22.08 9.13
N LYS A 398 -8.48 -22.21 8.87
CA LYS A 398 -7.93 -23.10 7.85
C LYS A 398 -6.90 -24.04 8.44
N THR A 399 -6.71 -25.18 7.80
CA THR A 399 -5.57 -26.10 7.98
C THR A 399 -5.02 -26.46 6.60
N ILE A 400 -3.92 -27.22 6.55
CA ILE A 400 -3.31 -27.63 5.28
C ILE A 400 -3.75 -29.07 4.95
N ASP A 401 -4.23 -29.27 3.72
CA ASP A 401 -4.60 -30.59 3.21
C ASP A 401 -3.35 -31.48 3.11
N GLY A 402 -3.43 -32.68 3.67
CA GLY A 402 -2.27 -33.57 3.83
C GLY A 402 -1.26 -33.15 4.92
N GLY A 403 -1.59 -32.14 5.72
CA GLY A 403 -0.87 -31.79 6.95
C GLY A 403 0.10 -30.61 6.84
N LEU A 404 0.29 -29.91 7.96
CA LEU A 404 1.06 -28.67 8.03
C LEU A 404 2.56 -28.84 7.70
N SER A 405 3.12 -30.06 7.83
CA SER A 405 4.49 -30.34 7.40
C SER A 405 4.74 -30.13 5.91
N ARG A 406 3.68 -30.07 5.08
CA ARG A 406 3.82 -29.71 3.66
C ARG A 406 4.35 -28.29 3.44
N LEU A 407 4.05 -27.35 4.34
CA LEU A 407 4.52 -25.97 4.24
C LEU A 407 6.06 -25.86 4.26
N PRO A 408 6.79 -26.38 5.27
CA PRO A 408 8.24 -26.40 5.23
C PRO A 408 8.80 -27.36 4.15
N GLN A 409 8.12 -28.46 3.81
CA GLN A 409 8.58 -29.35 2.73
C GLN A 409 8.60 -28.67 1.36
N ALA A 410 7.69 -27.73 1.11
CA ALA A 410 7.67 -26.96 -0.13
C ALA A 410 8.97 -26.15 -0.36
N PHE A 411 9.81 -25.98 0.66
CA PHE A 411 11.10 -25.30 0.52
C PHE A 411 12.22 -26.20 -0.02
N HIS A 412 12.09 -27.53 0.00
CA HIS A 412 13.16 -28.46 -0.40
C HIS A 412 13.86 -28.06 -1.72
N PRO A 413 13.14 -27.79 -2.84
CA PRO A 413 13.79 -27.42 -4.10
C PRO A 413 14.61 -26.13 -4.04
N LEU A 414 14.34 -25.26 -3.07
CA LEU A 414 15.02 -23.98 -2.90
C LEU A 414 16.21 -24.05 -1.94
N VAL A 415 16.21 -25.00 -1.00
CA VAL A 415 17.14 -24.97 0.14
C VAL A 415 18.03 -26.19 0.30
N ASP A 416 17.75 -27.31 -0.39
CA ASP A 416 18.50 -28.55 -0.18
C ASP A 416 20.01 -28.39 -0.44
N ASP A 417 20.39 -27.67 -1.49
CA ASP A 417 21.80 -27.45 -1.85
C ASP A 417 22.55 -26.52 -0.90
N VAL A 418 21.82 -25.74 -0.08
CA VAL A 418 22.41 -24.79 0.88
C VAL A 418 22.21 -25.22 2.33
N THR A 419 21.53 -26.34 2.58
CA THR A 419 21.20 -26.83 3.92
C THR A 419 22.12 -27.96 4.33
N THR A 420 22.71 -27.85 5.52
CA THR A 420 23.43 -28.94 6.18
C THR A 420 22.62 -29.43 7.38
N MET A 421 22.14 -30.67 7.31
CA MET A 421 21.41 -31.36 8.37
C MET A 421 22.37 -31.95 9.43
N ASP A 422 21.83 -32.49 10.52
CA ASP A 422 22.58 -33.13 11.64
C ASP A 422 23.65 -32.26 12.31
N ARG A 423 23.56 -30.93 12.19
CA ARG A 423 24.61 -30.04 12.68
C ARG A 423 24.15 -29.22 13.87
N LYS A 424 24.34 -29.81 15.06
CA LYS A 424 24.01 -29.16 16.33
C LYS A 424 25.09 -28.19 16.79
N ILE A 425 24.84 -26.89 16.63
CA ILE A 425 25.70 -25.85 17.19
C ILE A 425 25.71 -25.92 18.72
N GLU A 426 26.88 -25.75 19.32
CA GLU A 426 27.10 -25.78 20.78
C GLU A 426 27.86 -24.54 21.28
N ARG A 427 28.64 -23.89 20.42
CA ARG A 427 29.39 -22.68 20.74
C ARG A 427 29.35 -21.70 19.58
N VAL A 428 29.28 -20.42 19.92
CA VAL A 428 29.43 -19.30 18.99
C VAL A 428 30.57 -18.41 19.49
N ARG A 429 31.46 -18.02 18.59
CA ARG A 429 32.51 -17.03 18.86
C ARG A 429 32.37 -15.87 17.89
N PHE A 430 32.76 -14.69 18.33
CA PHE A 430 32.91 -13.53 17.47
C PHE A 430 34.37 -13.12 17.45
N ASP A 431 34.93 -13.03 16.26
CA ASP A 431 36.24 -12.48 16.02
C ASP A 431 36.09 -10.98 15.68
N ALA A 432 36.62 -10.12 16.55
CA ALA A 432 36.55 -8.68 16.37
C ALA A 432 37.55 -8.15 15.32
N GLU A 433 38.66 -8.86 15.08
CA GLU A 433 39.66 -8.49 14.09
C GLU A 433 39.12 -8.74 12.68
N ASP A 434 38.56 -9.93 12.46
CA ASP A 434 37.96 -10.31 11.17
C ASP A 434 36.50 -9.86 11.01
N SER A 435 35.86 -9.42 12.10
CA SER A 435 34.43 -9.10 12.14
C SER A 435 33.55 -10.26 11.64
N ARG A 436 33.83 -11.48 12.13
CA ARG A 436 33.18 -12.72 11.71
C ARG A 436 32.65 -13.52 12.89
N VAL A 437 31.57 -14.27 12.65
CA VAL A 437 30.96 -15.18 13.61
C VAL A 437 31.39 -16.60 13.29
N SER A 438 32.00 -17.29 14.24
CA SER A 438 32.33 -18.71 14.13
C SER A 438 31.29 -19.55 14.87
N LEU A 439 30.70 -20.50 14.15
CA LEU A 439 29.73 -21.47 14.66
C LEU A 439 30.46 -22.80 14.87
N GLU A 440 30.43 -23.32 16.09
CA GLU A 440 31.16 -24.52 16.48
C GLU A 440 30.19 -25.65 16.90
N TRP A 441 30.45 -26.85 16.38
CA TRP A 441 29.69 -28.07 16.66
C TRP A 441 30.62 -29.27 16.87
N ARG A 442 30.02 -30.40 17.21
CA ARG A 442 30.69 -31.71 17.29
C ARG A 442 29.78 -32.76 16.67
N GLU A 443 30.34 -33.70 15.92
CA GLU A 443 29.57 -34.87 15.42
C GLU A 443 28.99 -35.70 16.56
N SER A 444 29.70 -35.78 17.69
CA SER A 444 29.25 -36.50 18.88
C SER A 444 29.54 -35.70 20.14
N PHE A 445 28.63 -35.77 21.11
CA PHE A 445 28.82 -35.17 22.44
C PHE A 445 30.06 -35.72 23.18
N ARG A 446 30.59 -36.86 22.74
CA ARG A 446 31.81 -37.49 23.26
C ARG A 446 33.10 -36.92 22.65
N ASN A 447 33.03 -36.27 21.50
CA ASN A 447 34.22 -35.69 20.86
C ASN A 447 34.76 -34.54 21.71
N GLN A 448 36.08 -34.45 21.86
CA GLN A 448 36.72 -33.38 22.65
C GLN A 448 37.02 -32.13 21.82
N THR A 449 37.14 -32.29 20.50
CA THR A 449 37.43 -31.22 19.55
C THR A 449 36.15 -30.73 18.90
N PHE A 450 36.07 -29.42 18.68
CA PHE A 450 35.00 -28.79 17.91
C PHE A 450 35.41 -28.67 16.46
N GLU A 451 34.45 -28.87 15.57
CA GLU A 451 34.50 -28.35 14.22
C GLU A 451 33.93 -26.94 14.22
N SER A 452 34.28 -26.15 13.21
CA SER A 452 33.86 -24.76 13.11
C SER A 452 33.70 -24.30 11.67
N ALA A 453 32.73 -23.43 11.43
CA ALA A 453 32.63 -22.64 10.22
C ALA A 453 32.41 -21.17 10.57
N SER A 454 33.09 -20.27 9.86
CA SER A 454 33.03 -18.83 10.09
C SER A 454 32.24 -18.12 9.00
N TYR A 455 31.43 -17.14 9.38
CA TYR A 455 30.52 -16.39 8.51
C TYR A 455 30.64 -14.88 8.79
N ASP A 456 30.24 -14.04 7.83
CA ASP A 456 30.16 -12.59 8.07
C ASP A 456 29.02 -12.26 9.05
N TYR A 457 27.87 -12.91 8.90
CA TYR A 457 26.70 -12.76 9.77
C TYR A 457 26.04 -14.11 10.07
N ALA A 458 25.37 -14.20 11.22
CA ALA A 458 24.57 -15.36 11.60
C ALA A 458 23.16 -14.94 12.05
N LEU A 459 22.13 -15.45 11.35
CA LEU A 459 20.73 -15.39 11.79
C LEU A 459 20.45 -16.65 12.62
N LEU A 460 20.15 -16.47 13.90
CA LEU A 460 19.93 -17.56 14.85
C LEU A 460 18.43 -17.76 15.04
N ALA A 461 17.87 -18.74 14.33
CA ALA A 461 16.45 -19.13 14.39
C ALA A 461 16.14 -20.19 15.46
N VAL A 462 17.16 -20.59 16.23
CA VAL A 462 17.07 -21.56 17.32
C VAL A 462 16.41 -20.89 18.55
N PRO A 463 15.46 -21.55 19.24
CA PRO A 463 14.81 -20.96 20.41
C PRO A 463 15.79 -20.72 21.57
N PHE A 464 15.48 -19.71 22.39
CA PHE A 464 16.29 -19.36 23.56
C PHE A 464 16.38 -20.47 24.62
N SER A 465 15.40 -21.37 24.68
CA SER A 465 15.44 -22.61 25.48
C SER A 465 16.65 -23.51 25.14
N ILE A 466 17.16 -23.43 23.91
CA ILE A 466 18.36 -24.14 23.45
C ILE A 466 19.58 -23.24 23.45
N ILE A 467 19.48 -22.01 22.93
CA ILE A 467 20.63 -21.08 22.86
C ILE A 467 21.21 -20.81 24.26
N ARG A 468 20.40 -20.80 25.32
CA ARG A 468 20.90 -20.63 26.70
C ARG A 468 21.86 -21.74 27.17
N LYS A 469 21.91 -22.87 26.47
CA LYS A 469 22.86 -23.97 26.72
C LYS A 469 24.19 -23.77 25.99
N TRP A 470 24.25 -22.88 24.99
CA TRP A 470 25.44 -22.63 24.20
C TRP A 470 26.48 -21.81 24.94
N ARG A 471 27.73 -21.91 24.48
CA ARG A 471 28.78 -20.95 24.86
C ARG A 471 28.74 -19.79 23.87
N LEU A 472 28.32 -18.61 24.34
CA LEU A 472 28.18 -17.39 23.53
C LEU A 472 29.35 -16.42 23.77
N PRO A 473 29.63 -15.51 22.83
CA PRO A 473 30.55 -14.39 23.10
C PRO A 473 29.98 -13.47 24.18
N SER A 474 30.78 -12.52 24.66
CA SER A 474 30.29 -11.50 25.59
C SER A 474 29.19 -10.66 24.93
N LEU A 475 28.01 -10.65 25.55
CA LEU A 475 26.83 -9.93 25.09
C LEU A 475 26.38 -8.91 26.15
N PRO A 476 25.68 -7.84 25.75
CA PRO A 476 25.04 -6.93 26.71
C PRO A 476 24.11 -7.67 27.67
N LEU A 477 23.94 -7.10 28.88
CA LEU A 477 23.21 -7.75 29.96
C LEU A 477 21.74 -8.04 29.58
N THR A 478 21.07 -7.12 28.92
CA THR A 478 19.63 -7.24 28.61
C THR A 478 19.34 -8.40 27.67
N ILE A 479 20.04 -8.51 26.53
CA ILE A 479 19.87 -9.66 25.62
C ILE A 479 20.35 -10.97 26.25
N SER A 480 21.40 -10.93 27.08
CA SER A 480 21.85 -12.11 27.83
C SER A 480 20.79 -12.61 28.80
N ASN A 481 20.06 -11.70 29.44
CA ASN A 481 18.96 -12.03 30.33
C ASN A 481 17.73 -12.50 29.55
N ALA A 482 17.41 -11.92 28.39
CA ALA A 482 16.36 -12.44 27.52
C ALA A 482 16.61 -13.91 27.15
N ILE A 483 17.84 -14.25 26.74
CA ILE A 483 18.21 -15.64 26.41
C ILE A 483 18.03 -16.57 27.61
N LYS A 484 18.39 -16.14 28.82
CA LYS A 484 18.37 -16.95 30.04
C LYS A 484 16.99 -17.08 30.68
N GLU A 485 16.23 -15.99 30.75
CA GLU A 485 15.08 -15.82 31.64
C GLU A 485 13.74 -15.88 30.90
N LEU A 486 13.73 -15.80 29.57
CA LEU A 486 12.48 -15.85 28.81
C LEU A 486 11.81 -17.24 29.00
N PRO A 487 10.60 -17.31 29.56
CA PRO A 487 9.96 -18.56 29.96
C PRO A 487 9.30 -19.29 28.79
N TYR A 488 9.42 -20.61 28.77
CA TYR A 488 8.77 -21.48 27.78
C TYR A 488 7.74 -22.36 28.46
N THR A 489 6.55 -22.47 27.88
CA THR A 489 5.54 -23.45 28.29
C THR A 489 5.77 -24.78 27.58
N SER A 490 5.06 -25.81 28.03
CA SER A 490 5.12 -27.14 27.43
C SER A 490 3.73 -27.67 27.13
N ALA A 491 3.62 -28.33 25.98
CA ALA A 491 2.50 -29.13 25.56
C ALA A 491 2.92 -30.57 25.38
N CYS A 492 2.03 -31.48 25.78
CA CYS A 492 2.10 -32.87 25.38
C CYS A 492 0.83 -33.27 24.62
N LYS A 493 1.04 -33.93 23.49
CA LYS A 493 0.01 -34.40 22.57
C LYS A 493 0.10 -35.91 22.40
N VAL A 494 -1.05 -36.58 22.36
CA VAL A 494 -1.16 -38.01 22.06
C VAL A 494 -2.18 -38.21 20.94
N ALA A 495 -1.71 -38.73 19.82
CA ALA A 495 -2.50 -39.11 18.67
C ALA A 495 -2.71 -40.63 18.66
N LEU A 496 -3.96 -41.08 18.48
CA LEU A 496 -4.34 -42.49 18.42
C LEU A 496 -5.01 -42.77 17.08
N GLU A 497 -4.60 -43.84 16.41
CA GLU A 497 -5.24 -44.30 15.18
C GLU A 497 -6.33 -45.33 15.49
N PHE A 498 -7.48 -45.15 14.86
CA PHE A 498 -8.59 -46.09 14.88
C PHE A 498 -8.86 -46.59 13.46
N SER A 499 -9.35 -47.82 13.31
CA SER A 499 -9.63 -48.44 12.01
C SER A 499 -10.79 -47.78 11.27
N GLU A 500 -11.64 -47.04 11.99
CA GLU A 500 -12.77 -46.29 11.45
C GLU A 500 -13.00 -44.99 12.23
N ARG A 501 -13.73 -44.07 11.60
CA ARG A 501 -14.14 -42.78 12.17
C ARG A 501 -15.40 -42.91 13.02
N PHE A 502 -15.41 -43.81 14.00
CA PHE A 502 -16.62 -44.17 14.76
C PHE A 502 -17.36 -42.97 15.39
N TRP A 503 -16.64 -41.89 15.71
CA TRP A 503 -17.20 -40.65 16.25
C TRP A 503 -18.13 -39.91 15.26
N GLU A 504 -18.00 -40.15 13.96
CA GLU A 504 -18.94 -39.64 12.92
C GLU A 504 -20.22 -40.47 12.81
N HIS A 505 -20.28 -41.64 13.46
CA HIS A 505 -21.40 -42.58 13.36
C HIS A 505 -22.25 -42.65 14.63
N HIS A 506 -21.97 -41.81 15.63
CA HIS A 506 -22.87 -41.59 16.75
C HIS A 506 -24.22 -41.00 16.28
N ASP A 507 -25.28 -41.18 17.07
CA ASP A 507 -26.60 -40.58 16.81
C ASP A 507 -26.52 -39.06 16.61
N ASN A 508 -25.60 -38.41 17.32
CA ASN A 508 -25.18 -37.02 17.08
C ASN A 508 -23.72 -37.04 16.55
N PRO A 509 -23.51 -37.03 15.23
CA PRO A 509 -22.17 -37.15 14.63
C PRO A 509 -21.21 -36.04 15.05
N ILE A 510 -19.98 -36.40 15.39
CA ILE A 510 -18.90 -35.44 15.67
C ILE A 510 -18.06 -35.27 14.40
N VAL A 511 -18.11 -34.09 13.78
CA VAL A 511 -17.32 -33.75 12.59
C VAL A 511 -16.32 -32.65 12.91
N GLY A 512 -15.04 -32.99 12.96
CA GLY A 512 -13.95 -32.07 13.35
C GLY A 512 -14.10 -31.47 14.75
N GLY A 513 -13.28 -30.46 15.05
CA GLY A 513 -13.35 -29.69 16.30
C GLY A 513 -12.49 -30.24 17.44
N CYS A 514 -12.09 -29.33 18.33
CA CYS A 514 -11.44 -29.62 19.62
C CYS A 514 -12.41 -29.45 20.81
N SER A 515 -13.72 -29.60 20.55
CA SER A 515 -14.77 -29.29 21.52
C SER A 515 -15.04 -30.40 22.53
N THR A 516 -14.49 -31.60 22.33
CA THR A 516 -14.64 -32.66 23.34
C THR A 516 -13.69 -32.38 24.50
N THR A 517 -14.27 -32.30 25.69
CA THR A 517 -13.55 -31.97 26.92
C THR A 517 -13.85 -33.00 27.99
N SER A 518 -12.87 -33.20 28.87
CA SER A 518 -13.01 -34.08 30.01
C SER A 518 -12.37 -33.48 31.26
N ASP A 519 -12.87 -33.87 32.43
CA ASP A 519 -12.19 -33.65 33.71
C ASP A 519 -11.26 -34.81 34.11
N ILE A 520 -11.07 -35.82 33.24
CA ILE A 520 -10.02 -36.84 33.42
C ILE A 520 -8.66 -36.11 33.45
N PRO A 521 -7.87 -36.25 34.54
CA PRO A 521 -6.65 -35.50 34.72
C PRO A 521 -5.65 -35.65 33.57
N GLY A 522 -5.14 -34.53 33.07
CA GLY A 522 -4.07 -34.53 32.07
C GLY A 522 -4.49 -34.87 30.63
N ILE A 523 -5.77 -35.14 30.33
CA ILE A 523 -6.23 -35.35 28.94
C ILE A 523 -6.30 -34.04 28.15
N GLY A 524 -6.85 -32.98 28.77
CA GLY A 524 -7.03 -31.69 28.11
C GLY A 524 -8.14 -31.73 27.05
N SER A 525 -7.82 -31.27 25.84
CA SER A 525 -8.76 -31.27 24.72
C SER A 525 -8.58 -32.51 23.83
N THR A 526 -9.70 -33.08 23.39
CA THR A 526 -9.72 -34.10 22.34
C THR A 526 -10.15 -33.45 21.03
N CYS A 527 -9.33 -33.60 19.98
CA CYS A 527 -9.58 -33.02 18.66
C CYS A 527 -9.78 -34.09 17.60
N TYR A 528 -10.87 -33.94 16.83
CA TYR A 528 -11.19 -34.81 15.70
C TYR A 528 -10.69 -34.17 14.40
N PRO A 529 -10.24 -34.98 13.43
CA PRO A 529 -9.87 -34.49 12.10
C PRO A 529 -10.97 -33.64 11.45
N SER A 530 -10.59 -32.42 11.02
CA SER A 530 -11.44 -31.57 10.17
C SER A 530 -11.30 -31.90 8.67
N TYR A 531 -10.52 -32.93 8.35
CA TYR A 531 -10.24 -33.42 7.00
C TYR A 531 -10.79 -34.84 6.81
N ASN A 532 -10.98 -35.22 5.55
CA ASN A 532 -11.52 -36.52 5.15
C ASN A 532 -12.78 -36.91 5.94
N ILE A 533 -13.70 -35.95 6.09
CA ILE A 533 -15.00 -36.15 6.76
C ILE A 533 -15.82 -37.15 5.94
N ASN A 534 -16.46 -38.11 6.61
CA ASN A 534 -17.11 -39.28 5.99
C ASN A 534 -16.15 -40.20 5.20
N GLY A 535 -14.85 -40.06 5.41
CA GLY A 535 -13.85 -40.93 4.81
C GLY A 535 -13.96 -42.36 5.33
N THR A 536 -13.62 -43.33 4.48
CA THR A 536 -13.55 -44.75 4.86
C THR A 536 -12.11 -45.16 5.15
N GLY A 537 -11.87 -45.96 6.19
CA GLY A 537 -10.54 -46.47 6.55
C GLY A 537 -9.97 -45.83 7.82
N PRO A 538 -8.69 -46.12 8.14
CA PRO A 538 -8.06 -45.67 9.37
C PRO A 538 -8.00 -44.15 9.49
N ALA A 539 -8.26 -43.64 10.70
CA ALA A 539 -8.22 -42.22 10.98
C ALA A 539 -7.59 -41.95 12.34
N THR A 540 -6.88 -40.84 12.46
CA THR A 540 -6.14 -40.50 13.67
C THR A 540 -6.84 -39.38 14.43
N MET A 541 -7.21 -39.66 15.68
CA MET A 541 -7.72 -38.68 16.63
C MET A 541 -6.56 -38.09 17.42
N LEU A 542 -6.56 -36.77 17.63
CA LEU A 542 -5.72 -36.18 18.67
C LEU A 542 -6.45 -36.35 20.00
N ALA A 543 -6.25 -37.52 20.60
CA ALA A 543 -6.98 -38.00 21.77
C ALA A 543 -6.70 -37.16 23.03
N SER A 544 -5.48 -36.64 23.15
CA SER A 544 -5.09 -35.71 24.21
C SER A 544 -4.26 -34.57 23.65
N TYR A 545 -4.64 -33.34 24.01
CA TYR A 545 -3.84 -32.13 23.88
C TYR A 545 -3.93 -31.34 25.18
N ILE A 546 -2.83 -31.35 25.93
CA ILE A 546 -2.70 -30.66 27.21
C ILE A 546 -1.44 -29.80 27.25
N SER A 547 -1.51 -28.65 27.90
CA SER A 547 -0.42 -27.67 28.01
C SER A 547 -0.15 -27.26 29.46
N GLY A 548 0.85 -26.39 29.66
CA GLY A 548 1.22 -25.86 30.97
C GLY A 548 1.92 -26.91 31.85
N ASP A 549 1.55 -26.94 33.13
CA ASP A 549 2.14 -27.84 34.12
C ASP A 549 1.94 -29.33 33.75
N TRP A 550 0.74 -29.70 33.28
CA TRP A 550 0.47 -31.07 32.83
C TRP A 550 1.31 -31.51 31.63
N GLY A 551 1.62 -30.59 30.70
CA GLY A 551 2.54 -30.86 29.60
C GLY A 551 3.94 -31.29 30.09
N HIS A 552 4.38 -30.75 31.23
CA HIS A 552 5.62 -31.15 31.89
C HIS A 552 5.47 -32.47 32.66
N ARG A 553 4.36 -32.67 33.39
CA ARG A 553 4.14 -33.88 34.18
C ARG A 553 4.17 -35.14 33.32
N TRP A 554 3.57 -35.10 32.14
CA TRP A 554 3.57 -36.24 31.22
C TRP A 554 4.96 -36.62 30.71
N ALA A 555 5.93 -35.70 30.73
CA ALA A 555 7.31 -36.01 30.39
C ALA A 555 7.99 -36.97 31.40
N SER A 556 7.47 -37.06 32.63
CA SER A 556 7.98 -37.97 33.66
C SER A 556 7.44 -39.41 33.56
N VAL A 557 6.44 -39.63 32.71
CA VAL A 557 5.78 -40.92 32.49
C VAL A 557 6.30 -41.55 31.20
N SER A 558 6.42 -42.88 31.17
CA SER A 558 6.79 -43.62 29.95
C SER A 558 5.79 -43.36 28.82
N GLU A 559 6.25 -43.53 27.58
CA GLU A 559 5.40 -43.29 26.41
C GLU A 559 4.19 -44.23 26.39
N GLU A 560 4.44 -45.52 26.62
CA GLU A 560 3.44 -46.58 26.59
C GLU A 560 2.39 -46.41 27.68
N GLU A 561 2.80 -46.06 28.91
CA GLU A 561 1.88 -45.82 30.02
C GLU A 561 0.98 -44.61 29.77
N HIS A 562 1.53 -43.51 29.25
CA HIS A 562 0.73 -42.33 28.93
C HIS A 562 -0.23 -42.60 27.75
N VAL A 563 0.23 -43.30 26.72
CA VAL A 563 -0.63 -43.68 25.57
C VAL A 563 -1.75 -44.60 26.01
N GLN A 564 -1.46 -45.59 26.86
CA GLN A 564 -2.46 -46.48 27.44
C GLN A 564 -3.47 -45.70 28.29
N TYR A 565 -3.00 -44.77 29.12
CA TYR A 565 -3.86 -43.88 29.90
C TYR A 565 -4.82 -43.07 29.02
N VAL A 566 -4.32 -42.50 27.92
CA VAL A 566 -5.13 -41.74 26.97
C VAL A 566 -6.12 -42.64 26.23
N LEU A 567 -5.73 -43.85 25.84
CA LEU A 567 -6.63 -44.83 25.24
C LEU A 567 -7.76 -45.20 26.20
N ASP A 568 -7.46 -45.48 27.47
CA ASP A 568 -8.47 -45.82 28.47
C ASP A 568 -9.42 -44.64 28.72
N ALA A 569 -8.93 -43.39 28.69
CA ALA A 569 -9.78 -42.22 28.71
C ALA A 569 -10.69 -42.11 27.47
N MET A 570 -10.20 -42.43 26.27
CA MET A 570 -11.03 -42.43 25.06
C MET A 570 -12.09 -43.52 25.12
N VAL A 571 -11.76 -44.70 25.66
CA VAL A 571 -12.71 -45.79 25.91
C VAL A 571 -13.75 -45.37 26.96
N GLU A 572 -13.34 -44.66 28.00
CA GLU A 572 -14.28 -44.10 28.98
C GLU A 572 -15.22 -43.09 28.32
N ILE A 573 -14.72 -42.16 27.51
CA ILE A 573 -15.54 -41.13 26.86
C ILE A 573 -16.47 -41.72 25.80
N HIS A 574 -15.99 -42.63 24.95
CA HIS A 574 -16.69 -43.11 23.75
C HIS A 574 -17.30 -44.51 23.87
N GLY A 575 -16.99 -45.25 24.92
CA GLY A 575 -17.43 -46.63 25.14
C GLY A 575 -16.42 -47.69 24.65
N GLU A 576 -16.62 -48.94 25.06
CA GLU A 576 -15.69 -50.05 24.83
C GLU A 576 -15.42 -50.37 23.36
N ASN A 577 -16.34 -50.05 22.44
CA ASN A 577 -16.10 -50.24 21.01
C ASN A 577 -14.85 -49.48 20.51
N ALA A 578 -14.51 -48.34 21.14
CA ALA A 578 -13.29 -47.62 20.80
C ALA A 578 -12.02 -48.47 21.01
N ARG A 579 -12.03 -49.39 22.00
CA ARG A 579 -10.90 -50.28 22.27
C ARG A 579 -10.68 -51.28 21.13
N ASP A 580 -11.76 -51.85 20.62
CA ASP A 580 -11.72 -52.84 19.53
C ASP A 580 -11.29 -52.20 18.19
N LEU A 581 -11.57 -50.91 18.02
CA LEU A 581 -11.22 -50.15 16.82
C LEU A 581 -9.81 -49.56 16.85
N TYR A 582 -9.17 -49.52 18.02
CA TYR A 582 -7.81 -48.99 18.14
C TYR A 582 -6.82 -49.90 17.40
N THR A 583 -6.04 -49.34 16.47
CA THR A 583 -5.17 -50.14 15.60
C THR A 583 -3.85 -50.55 16.25
N GLY A 584 -3.56 -50.02 17.43
CA GLY A 584 -2.25 -50.14 18.09
C GLY A 584 -1.25 -49.07 17.65
N LYS A 585 -1.57 -48.22 16.66
CA LYS A 585 -0.69 -47.14 16.21
C LYS A 585 -0.97 -45.84 16.95
N PHE A 586 0.09 -45.14 17.33
CA PHE A 586 0.01 -43.88 18.05
C PHE A 586 1.24 -43.01 17.80
N ASN A 587 1.15 -41.75 18.20
CA ASN A 587 2.32 -40.91 18.41
C ASN A 587 2.12 -40.05 19.67
N ARG A 588 3.17 -39.94 20.48
CA ARG A 588 3.23 -39.04 21.62
C ARG A 588 4.30 -37.99 21.37
N ARG A 589 3.94 -36.72 21.52
CA ARG A 589 4.88 -35.61 21.47
C ARG A 589 4.72 -34.73 22.69
N CYS A 590 5.59 -34.91 23.68
CA CYS A 590 5.81 -33.91 24.73
C CYS A 590 7.00 -33.03 24.30
N TRP A 591 6.74 -31.78 23.93
CA TRP A 591 7.77 -30.89 23.34
C TRP A 591 8.93 -30.56 24.28
N VAL A 592 8.75 -30.69 25.59
CA VAL A 592 9.86 -30.54 26.55
C VAL A 592 10.92 -31.65 26.42
N LEU A 593 10.54 -32.83 25.90
CA LEU A 593 11.47 -33.94 25.63
C LEU A 593 12.25 -33.75 24.33
N ASP A 594 11.87 -32.79 23.48
CA ASP A 594 12.58 -32.49 22.25
C ASP A 594 13.94 -31.85 22.56
N PRO A 595 15.07 -32.48 22.17
CA PRO A 595 16.40 -31.94 22.45
C PRO A 595 16.78 -30.71 21.61
N LEU A 596 15.99 -30.38 20.58
CA LEU A 596 16.21 -29.26 19.66
C LEU A 596 15.29 -28.07 19.92
N GLU A 597 14.27 -28.22 20.78
CA GLU A 597 13.33 -27.15 21.12
C GLU A 597 13.19 -26.96 22.64
N SER A 598 13.22 -28.05 23.44
CA SER A 598 13.14 -28.05 24.92
C SER A 598 12.00 -27.20 25.49
N GLY A 599 10.84 -27.21 24.82
CA GLY A 599 9.68 -26.37 25.12
C GLY A 599 8.77 -26.25 23.90
N SER A 600 7.53 -25.81 24.10
CA SER A 600 6.57 -25.66 23.00
C SER A 600 6.59 -24.25 22.39
N TRP A 601 6.37 -23.24 23.23
CA TRP A 601 6.40 -21.83 22.85
C TRP A 601 6.70 -20.97 24.06
N VAL A 602 7.06 -19.71 23.80
CA VAL A 602 7.31 -18.73 24.86
C VAL A 602 6.00 -18.21 25.47
N SER A 603 5.99 -17.89 26.77
CA SER A 603 4.85 -17.21 27.43
C SER A 603 5.38 -16.09 28.34
N PRO A 604 5.68 -14.89 27.80
CA PRO A 604 6.39 -13.85 28.52
C PRO A 604 5.67 -13.34 29.76
N VAL A 605 6.44 -13.07 30.81
CA VAL A 605 5.92 -12.46 32.05
C VAL A 605 5.91 -10.94 31.95
N ALA A 606 5.12 -10.31 32.83
CA ALA A 606 4.99 -8.85 32.87
C ALA A 606 6.34 -8.12 32.80
N GLY A 607 6.46 -7.22 31.83
CA GLY A 607 7.58 -6.31 31.58
C GLY A 607 8.57 -6.82 30.55
N GLN A 608 8.49 -8.10 30.17
CA GLN A 608 9.45 -8.68 29.24
C GLN A 608 9.23 -8.23 27.80
N HIS A 609 8.01 -7.92 27.36
CA HIS A 609 7.80 -7.38 26.01
C HIS A 609 8.45 -5.99 25.88
N GLN A 610 8.11 -5.08 26.80
CA GLN A 610 8.68 -3.72 26.80
C GLN A 610 10.20 -3.72 26.92
N LEU A 611 10.78 -4.65 27.69
CA LEU A 611 12.22 -4.72 27.92
C LEU A 611 12.98 -5.43 26.79
N TYR A 612 12.49 -6.57 26.30
CA TYR A 612 13.28 -7.45 25.44
C TYR A 612 13.00 -7.29 23.95
N ILE A 613 11.77 -6.94 23.53
CA ILE A 613 11.48 -6.76 22.10
C ILE A 613 12.43 -5.74 21.44
N PRO A 614 12.71 -4.56 22.01
CA PRO A 614 13.67 -3.61 21.43
C PRO A 614 15.09 -4.17 21.30
N GLU A 615 15.48 -5.12 22.15
CA GLU A 615 16.78 -5.78 22.06
C GLU A 615 16.86 -6.75 20.88
N TYR A 616 15.74 -7.32 20.43
CA TYR A 616 15.70 -8.26 19.30
C TYR A 616 15.91 -7.57 17.94
N PHE A 617 15.65 -6.26 17.86
CA PHE A 617 15.90 -5.41 16.69
C PHE A 617 17.36 -4.94 16.55
N LYS A 618 18.25 -5.38 17.44
CA LYS A 618 19.68 -5.05 17.43
C LYS A 618 20.51 -6.21 16.90
N THR A 619 21.63 -5.87 16.27
CA THR A 619 22.63 -6.83 15.81
C THR A 619 23.74 -6.91 16.85
N TYR A 620 24.02 -8.09 17.38
CA TYR A 620 25.05 -8.28 18.40
C TYR A 620 26.19 -9.11 17.86
N ASN A 621 27.38 -8.52 17.71
CA ASN A 621 28.56 -9.25 17.24
C ASN A 621 28.24 -10.03 15.95
N ASN A 622 27.57 -9.36 15.00
CA ASN A 622 27.04 -9.89 13.74
C ASN A 622 26.03 -11.06 13.86
N MET A 623 25.45 -11.26 15.03
CA MET A 623 24.34 -12.19 15.27
C MET A 623 23.01 -11.44 15.31
N ILE A 624 22.00 -12.03 14.67
CA ILE A 624 20.61 -11.57 14.66
C ILE A 624 19.75 -12.71 15.16
N PHE A 625 19.03 -12.53 16.26
CA PHE A 625 18.13 -13.56 16.80
C PHE A 625 16.76 -13.45 16.15
N ILE A 626 16.21 -14.57 15.67
CA ILE A 626 14.89 -14.66 15.02
C ILE A 626 14.11 -15.88 15.52
N GLY A 627 12.80 -15.90 15.31
CA GLY A 627 11.90 -16.95 15.79
C GLY A 627 10.68 -16.38 16.51
N GLU A 628 9.67 -17.21 16.79
CA GLU A 628 8.43 -16.76 17.42
C GLU A 628 8.68 -16.03 18.77
N HIS A 629 9.69 -16.46 19.51
CA HIS A 629 10.10 -15.90 20.79
C HIS A 629 10.68 -14.48 20.71
N THR A 630 10.87 -13.97 19.48
CA THR A 630 11.33 -12.61 19.20
C THR A 630 10.28 -11.76 18.48
N SER A 631 9.01 -12.22 18.45
CA SER A 631 7.86 -11.49 17.88
C SER A 631 6.94 -10.98 19.00
N TYR A 632 5.78 -10.43 18.60
CA TYR A 632 4.77 -9.83 19.48
C TYR A 632 3.69 -10.82 19.92
N THR A 633 3.45 -11.84 19.09
CA THR A 633 2.56 -12.96 19.40
C THR A 633 3.39 -14.23 19.47
N HIS A 634 2.90 -15.25 20.17
CA HIS A 634 3.64 -16.48 20.44
C HIS A 634 2.78 -17.70 20.15
N ALA A 635 3.39 -18.88 20.04
CA ALA A 635 2.71 -20.12 19.65
C ALA A 635 2.21 -20.24 18.19
N TRP A 636 2.36 -19.20 17.36
CA TRP A 636 1.87 -19.19 15.97
C TRP A 636 2.98 -19.16 14.91
N ILE A 637 2.71 -19.79 13.75
CA ILE A 637 3.61 -19.74 12.59
C ILE A 637 3.75 -18.30 12.07
N SER A 638 2.67 -17.51 12.07
CA SER A 638 2.69 -16.09 11.66
C SER A 638 3.76 -15.30 12.41
N SER A 639 3.91 -15.51 13.71
CA SER A 639 4.93 -14.89 14.56
C SER A 639 6.36 -15.29 14.16
N ALA A 640 6.57 -16.55 13.78
CA ALA A 640 7.86 -17.02 13.28
C ALA A 640 8.19 -16.41 11.91
N LEU A 641 7.19 -16.27 11.02
CA LEU A 641 7.36 -15.63 9.71
C LEU A 641 7.66 -14.13 9.84
N ASP A 642 6.90 -13.39 10.65
CA ASP A 642 7.15 -11.98 10.95
C ASP A 642 8.59 -11.77 11.44
N SER A 643 9.03 -12.55 12.43
CA SER A 643 10.39 -12.44 12.94
C SER A 643 11.46 -12.82 11.90
N GLY A 644 11.19 -13.82 11.05
CA GLY A 644 12.06 -14.18 9.94
C GLY A 644 12.21 -13.06 8.90
N ILE A 645 11.12 -12.38 8.55
CA ILE A 645 11.12 -11.20 7.66
C ILE A 645 11.90 -10.06 8.33
N ARG A 646 11.58 -9.76 9.60
CA ARG A 646 12.26 -8.72 10.38
C ARG A 646 13.77 -8.94 10.42
N GLY A 647 14.25 -10.16 10.72
CA GLY A 647 15.68 -10.44 10.79
C GLY A 647 16.40 -10.33 9.46
N ALA A 648 15.77 -10.74 8.36
CA ALA A 648 16.30 -10.53 7.02
C ALA A 648 16.37 -9.03 6.68
N VAL A 649 15.30 -8.27 6.95
CA VAL A 649 15.27 -6.81 6.76
C VAL A 649 16.32 -6.11 7.63
N GLN A 650 16.50 -6.55 8.87
CA GLN A 650 17.54 -6.05 9.76
C GLN A 650 18.93 -6.24 9.16
N LEU A 651 19.23 -7.44 8.63
CA LEU A 651 20.51 -7.70 7.95
C LEU A 651 20.69 -6.80 6.71
N LEU A 652 19.66 -6.67 5.87
CA LEU A 652 19.72 -5.80 4.69
C LEU A 652 20.03 -4.35 5.09
N LEU A 653 19.39 -3.83 6.15
CA LEU A 653 19.64 -2.49 6.67
C LEU A 653 21.04 -2.34 7.29
N GLU A 654 21.57 -3.38 7.96
CA GLU A 654 22.95 -3.40 8.45
C GLU A 654 23.97 -3.36 7.30
N LEU A 655 23.66 -4.00 6.18
CA LEU A 655 24.45 -3.99 4.95
C LEU A 655 24.26 -2.72 4.11
N GLY A 656 23.31 -1.85 4.46
CA GLY A 656 22.98 -0.63 3.71
C GLY A 656 22.11 -0.87 2.47
N LEU A 657 21.53 -2.07 2.32
CA LEU A 657 20.61 -2.50 1.26
C LEU A 657 19.18 -2.03 1.55
N VAL A 658 18.98 -0.71 1.59
CA VAL A 658 17.71 -0.08 1.99
C VAL A 658 16.58 -0.33 0.99
N ASP A 659 16.89 -0.35 -0.31
CA ASP A 659 15.88 -0.58 -1.35
C ASP A 659 15.38 -2.02 -1.30
N GLU A 660 16.28 -2.98 -1.09
CA GLU A 660 15.94 -4.38 -0.85
C GLU A 660 15.12 -4.56 0.43
N ALA A 661 15.50 -3.88 1.52
CA ALA A 661 14.74 -3.89 2.77
C ALA A 661 13.31 -3.36 2.59
N LYS A 662 13.14 -2.25 1.85
CA LYS A 662 11.83 -1.70 1.49
C LYS A 662 11.04 -2.63 0.57
N ALA A 663 11.69 -3.26 -0.40
CA ALA A 663 11.06 -4.23 -1.30
C ALA A 663 10.54 -5.45 -0.52
N ALA A 664 11.35 -5.98 0.40
CA ALA A 664 10.97 -7.06 1.30
C ALA A 664 9.77 -6.66 2.17
N VAL A 665 9.82 -5.49 2.81
CA VAL A 665 8.69 -4.96 3.59
C VAL A 665 7.44 -4.74 2.73
N ASN A 666 7.58 -4.21 1.51
CA ASN A 666 6.44 -4.00 0.63
C ASN A 666 5.77 -5.31 0.23
N LYS A 667 6.58 -6.32 -0.11
CA LYS A 667 6.08 -7.65 -0.48
C LYS A 667 5.43 -8.37 0.70
N TRP A 668 6.08 -8.33 1.85
CA TRP A 668 5.79 -9.22 2.99
C TRP A 668 5.24 -8.52 4.23
N MET A 669 5.06 -7.21 4.29
CA MET A 669 4.48 -6.54 5.48
C MET A 669 3.49 -5.42 5.12
N ALA A 670 3.66 -4.74 3.98
CA ALA A 670 2.87 -3.55 3.63
C ALA A 670 1.75 -3.82 2.61
N ARG A 671 1.82 -4.90 1.82
CA ARG A 671 0.80 -5.26 0.81
C ARG A 671 -0.60 -5.47 1.42
N TRP A 672 -0.71 -5.63 2.73
CA TRP A 672 -1.98 -5.81 3.45
C TRP A 672 -2.65 -4.48 3.81
N ILE A 673 -1.90 -3.38 3.92
CA ILE A 673 -2.46 -2.02 4.07
C ILE A 673 -3.27 -1.65 2.81
N ASP A 674 -2.80 -2.14 1.67
CA ASP A 674 -3.45 -2.03 0.37
C ASP A 674 -4.85 -2.68 0.38
N ILE A 675 -5.05 -3.76 1.15
CA ILE A 675 -6.34 -4.43 1.33
C ILE A 675 -7.30 -3.58 2.17
N LEU A 676 -6.81 -2.77 3.11
CA LEU A 676 -7.68 -1.88 3.90
C LEU A 676 -8.19 -0.70 3.08
N VAL A 677 -7.35 -0.07 2.24
CA VAL A 677 -7.81 1.03 1.37
C VAL A 677 -8.63 0.47 0.21
N LYS A 678 -8.13 -0.56 -0.50
CA LYS A 678 -8.87 -1.17 -1.62
C LYS A 678 -10.13 -1.91 -1.18
N GLY A 679 -10.12 -2.53 -0.01
CA GLY A 679 -11.29 -3.17 0.60
C GLY A 679 -12.41 -2.20 0.97
N THR A 680 -12.08 -0.90 1.11
CA THR A 680 -13.10 0.15 1.32
C THR A 680 -13.62 0.76 0.01
N ILE A 681 -13.05 0.42 -1.16
CA ILE A 681 -13.49 0.94 -2.46
C ILE A 681 -14.96 0.61 -2.74
N PRO A 682 -15.48 -0.62 -2.51
CA PRO A 682 -16.91 -0.90 -2.71
C PRO A 682 -17.82 0.01 -1.87
N ALA A 683 -17.51 0.17 -0.58
CA ALA A 683 -18.27 1.05 0.30
C ALA A 683 -18.18 2.54 -0.10
N LEU A 684 -17.04 2.98 -0.62
CA LEU A 684 -16.86 4.35 -1.14
C LEU A 684 -17.58 4.59 -2.47
N ARG A 685 -17.70 3.56 -3.32
CA ARG A 685 -18.55 3.65 -4.53
C ARG A 685 -20.01 3.83 -4.15
N GLU A 686 -20.45 3.17 -3.09
CA GLU A 686 -21.84 3.22 -2.62
C GLU A 686 -22.17 4.50 -1.83
N HIS A 687 -21.27 4.95 -0.95
CA HIS A 687 -21.55 6.03 0.02
C HIS A 687 -20.71 7.30 -0.18
N GLY A 688 -19.83 7.36 -1.18
CA GLY A 688 -18.88 8.46 -1.35
C GLY A 688 -19.51 9.84 -1.53
N GLU A 689 -20.63 9.95 -2.27
CA GLU A 689 -21.36 11.22 -2.42
C GLU A 689 -21.96 11.69 -1.09
N THR A 690 -22.44 10.78 -0.24
CA THR A 690 -22.93 11.09 1.11
C THR A 690 -21.80 11.59 2.01
N ILE A 691 -20.66 10.88 2.02
CA ILE A 691 -19.47 11.25 2.81
C ILE A 691 -18.98 12.64 2.43
N THR A 692 -18.83 12.89 1.12
CA THR A 692 -18.35 14.18 0.61
C THR A 692 -19.36 15.30 0.85
N SER A 693 -20.67 15.01 0.85
CA SER A 693 -21.71 15.99 1.22
C SER A 693 -21.64 16.38 2.70
N ILE A 694 -21.45 15.41 3.60
CA ILE A 694 -21.27 15.66 5.05
C ILE A 694 -19.99 16.47 5.29
N PHE A 695 -18.91 16.12 4.60
CA PHE A 695 -17.65 16.87 4.60
C PHE A 695 -17.87 18.35 4.26
N TYR A 696 -18.48 18.65 3.11
CA TYR A 696 -18.71 20.04 2.69
C TYR A 696 -19.61 20.79 3.67
N ALA A 697 -20.69 20.16 4.15
CA ALA A 697 -21.61 20.78 5.10
C ALA A 697 -20.92 21.15 6.43
N ASN A 698 -20.06 20.26 6.95
CA ASN A 698 -19.36 20.51 8.22
C ASN A 698 -18.22 21.52 8.05
N MET A 699 -17.45 21.42 6.97
CA MET A 699 -16.35 22.34 6.69
C MET A 699 -16.86 23.77 6.49
N LEU A 700 -17.86 23.98 5.62
CA LEU A 700 -18.38 25.33 5.33
C LEU A 700 -19.13 25.95 6.51
N ARG A 701 -19.70 25.14 7.41
CA ARG A 701 -20.29 25.63 8.67
C ARG A 701 -19.23 26.17 9.62
N ALA A 702 -18.09 25.48 9.71
CA ALA A 702 -17.00 25.86 10.62
C ALA A 702 -16.08 26.94 10.03
N HIS A 703 -15.98 26.99 8.70
CA HIS A 703 -15.13 27.89 7.92
C HIS A 703 -15.95 28.63 6.85
N PRO A 704 -16.85 29.55 7.24
CA PRO A 704 -17.71 30.28 6.31
C PRO A 704 -16.92 31.14 5.31
N GLU A 705 -15.69 31.54 5.63
CA GLU A 705 -14.77 32.24 4.71
C GLU A 705 -14.49 31.44 3.43
N LEU A 706 -14.57 30.11 3.48
CA LEU A 706 -14.36 29.26 2.30
C LEU A 706 -15.48 29.37 1.26
N HIS A 707 -16.60 30.03 1.59
CA HIS A 707 -17.65 30.34 0.60
C HIS A 707 -17.15 31.20 -0.57
N ASP A 708 -16.04 31.91 -0.40
CA ASP A 708 -15.41 32.69 -1.47
C ASP A 708 -14.67 31.81 -2.51
N HIS A 709 -14.29 30.58 -2.13
CA HIS A 709 -13.57 29.63 -3.00
C HIS A 709 -14.50 28.59 -3.66
N PHE A 710 -15.60 28.23 -3.00
CA PHE A 710 -16.49 27.16 -3.45
C PHE A 710 -17.68 27.67 -4.28
N ASN A 711 -18.03 26.92 -5.34
CA ASN A 711 -19.16 27.25 -6.20
C ASN A 711 -20.49 26.76 -5.58
N LYS A 712 -21.31 27.69 -5.09
CA LYS A 712 -22.62 27.39 -4.48
C LYS A 712 -23.58 26.62 -5.40
N VAL A 713 -23.54 26.83 -6.71
CA VAL A 713 -24.42 26.12 -7.67
C VAL A 713 -24.02 24.65 -7.76
N ASN A 714 -22.71 24.36 -7.80
CA ASN A 714 -22.19 22.99 -7.87
C ASN A 714 -22.34 22.23 -6.55
N GLN A 715 -22.35 22.95 -5.43
CA GLN A 715 -22.71 22.40 -4.12
C GLN A 715 -24.20 22.03 -4.08
N ALA A 716 -25.07 22.95 -4.51
CA ALA A 716 -26.53 22.74 -4.48
C ALA A 716 -27.01 21.61 -5.40
N ASN A 717 -26.32 21.36 -6.52
CA ASN A 717 -26.69 20.31 -7.48
C ASN A 717 -25.88 19.00 -7.33
N GLY A 718 -25.07 18.86 -6.28
CA GLY A 718 -24.30 17.64 -5.96
C GLY A 718 -23.09 17.35 -6.87
N ARG A 719 -22.81 18.18 -7.89
CA ARG A 719 -21.68 17.93 -8.81
C ARG A 719 -20.33 17.97 -8.11
N GLN A 720 -20.16 18.87 -7.13
CA GLN A 720 -18.88 19.02 -6.44
C GLN A 720 -18.56 17.85 -5.48
N PRO A 721 -19.50 17.37 -4.63
CA PRO A 721 -19.38 16.11 -3.90
C PRO A 721 -19.01 14.91 -4.80
N ARG A 722 -19.70 14.75 -5.94
CA ARG A 722 -19.41 13.67 -6.90
C ARG A 722 -18.01 13.76 -7.51
N ALA A 723 -17.58 14.96 -7.90
CA ALA A 723 -16.24 15.16 -8.45
C ALA A 723 -15.15 14.80 -7.43
N LEU A 724 -15.29 15.22 -6.17
CA LEU A 724 -14.36 14.87 -5.11
C LEU A 724 -14.34 13.35 -4.84
N THR A 725 -15.52 12.72 -4.83
CA THR A 725 -15.64 11.26 -4.70
C THR A 725 -14.93 10.54 -5.83
N GLY A 726 -15.08 11.00 -7.07
CA GLY A 726 -14.41 10.42 -8.24
C GLY A 726 -12.88 10.50 -8.15
N VAL A 727 -12.32 11.61 -7.66
CA VAL A 727 -10.88 11.76 -7.43
C VAL A 727 -10.40 10.81 -6.34
N ILE A 728 -11.12 10.71 -5.22
CA ILE A 728 -10.81 9.80 -4.11
C ILE A 728 -10.79 8.33 -4.58
N LEU A 729 -11.81 7.94 -5.36
CA LEU A 729 -11.90 6.59 -5.93
C LEU A 729 -10.79 6.31 -6.95
N ALA A 730 -10.49 7.25 -7.84
CA ALA A 730 -9.42 7.11 -8.82
C ALA A 730 -8.04 7.01 -8.16
N PHE A 731 -7.81 7.78 -7.09
CA PHE A 731 -6.58 7.71 -6.31
C PHE A 731 -6.46 6.36 -5.60
N ALA A 732 -7.51 5.90 -4.91
CA ALA A 732 -7.49 4.60 -4.22
C ALA A 732 -7.32 3.41 -5.17
N ALA A 733 -7.92 3.47 -6.37
CA ALA A 733 -7.77 2.42 -7.37
C ALA A 733 -6.34 2.32 -7.93
N ASN A 734 -5.59 3.42 -7.96
CA ASN A 734 -4.29 3.52 -8.63
C ASN A 734 -3.12 3.84 -7.68
N LEU A 735 -3.23 3.50 -6.40
CA LEU A 735 -2.18 3.73 -5.39
C LEU A 735 -0.79 3.18 -5.78
N ASN A 736 -0.76 2.07 -6.54
CA ASN A 736 0.48 1.44 -7.01
C ASN A 736 0.91 1.89 -8.42
N HIS A 737 0.09 2.70 -9.10
CA HIS A 737 0.30 3.16 -10.48
C HIS A 737 0.13 4.68 -10.56
N ILE A 738 0.83 5.40 -9.69
CA ILE A 738 0.70 6.86 -9.54
C ILE A 738 0.97 7.62 -10.85
N SER A 739 1.79 7.07 -11.75
CA SER A 739 2.06 7.65 -13.09
C SER A 739 0.78 7.88 -13.90
N GLU A 740 -0.22 6.99 -13.77
CA GLU A 740 -1.52 7.12 -14.46
C GLU A 740 -2.37 8.29 -13.94
N LEU A 741 -2.08 8.78 -12.72
CA LEU A 741 -2.79 9.90 -12.11
C LEU A 741 -2.20 11.25 -12.47
N ILE A 742 -0.96 11.32 -12.97
CA ILE A 742 -0.23 12.58 -13.23
C ILE A 742 -1.06 13.57 -14.05
N PRO A 743 -1.68 13.21 -15.20
CA PRO A 743 -2.45 14.17 -15.99
C PRO A 743 -3.64 14.77 -15.23
N LYS A 744 -4.31 13.95 -14.39
CA LYS A 744 -5.44 14.41 -13.56
C LYS A 744 -4.98 15.33 -12.44
N LEU A 745 -3.86 15.01 -11.79
CA LEU A 745 -3.26 15.83 -10.73
C LEU A 745 -2.77 17.17 -11.29
N GLU A 746 -2.17 17.18 -12.47
CA GLU A 746 -1.71 18.41 -13.12
C GLU A 746 -2.88 19.38 -13.38
N ARG A 747 -3.99 18.86 -13.90
CA ARG A 747 -5.22 19.65 -14.08
C ARG A 747 -5.77 20.20 -12.76
N MET A 748 -5.73 19.40 -11.69
CA MET A 748 -6.14 19.85 -10.36
C MET A 748 -5.25 20.97 -9.83
N CYS A 749 -3.93 20.82 -9.94
CA CYS A 749 -2.98 21.86 -9.53
C CYS A 749 -3.21 23.17 -10.29
N ASN A 750 -3.41 23.11 -11.61
CA ASN A 750 -3.77 24.29 -12.42
C ASN A 750 -5.05 24.97 -11.91
N LYS A 751 -6.08 24.19 -11.59
CA LYS A 751 -7.33 24.72 -11.02
C LYS A 751 -7.16 25.31 -9.63
N HIS A 752 -6.38 24.66 -8.77
CA HIS A 752 -6.08 25.11 -7.41
C HIS A 752 -5.29 26.43 -7.41
N CYS A 753 -4.26 26.50 -8.24
CA CYS A 753 -3.46 27.70 -8.45
C CYS A 753 -4.33 28.88 -8.89
N SER A 754 -5.25 28.65 -9.83
CA SER A 754 -6.21 29.65 -10.31
C SER A 754 -7.23 30.10 -9.25
N LEU A 755 -7.43 29.33 -8.19
CA LEU A 755 -8.34 29.66 -7.08
C LEU A 755 -7.61 30.23 -5.86
N GLY A 756 -6.28 30.35 -5.93
CA GLY A 756 -5.46 30.82 -4.81
C GLY A 756 -5.38 29.81 -3.65
N ILE A 757 -5.45 28.51 -3.92
CA ILE A 757 -5.32 27.48 -2.89
C ILE A 757 -3.91 27.49 -2.31
N ARG A 758 -3.79 27.33 -0.98
CA ARG A 758 -2.54 27.38 -0.23
C ARG A 758 -2.40 26.13 0.64
N PRO A 759 -1.17 25.77 1.08
CA PRO A 759 -0.93 24.59 1.91
C PRO A 759 -1.84 24.50 3.15
N GLU A 760 -2.12 25.63 3.81
CA GLU A 760 -2.98 25.70 5.00
C GLU A 760 -4.45 25.29 4.71
N HIS A 761 -4.92 25.40 3.46
CA HIS A 761 -6.25 24.91 3.11
C HIS A 761 -6.33 23.38 3.13
N TYR A 762 -5.22 22.68 2.91
CA TYR A 762 -5.17 21.21 3.02
C TYR A 762 -5.35 20.76 4.47
N ASP A 763 -4.79 21.48 5.45
CA ASP A 763 -5.04 21.15 6.86
C ASP A 763 -6.53 21.19 7.21
N ILE A 764 -7.24 22.23 6.72
CA ILE A 764 -8.69 22.39 6.93
C ILE A 764 -9.44 21.27 6.22
N VAL A 765 -9.22 21.08 4.91
CA VAL A 765 -9.90 20.04 4.13
C VAL A 765 -9.65 18.65 4.72
N GLY A 766 -8.41 18.35 5.07
CA GLY A 766 -8.00 17.08 5.67
C GLY A 766 -8.74 16.80 6.97
N LYS A 767 -8.82 17.77 7.88
CA LYS A 767 -9.57 17.61 9.14
C LYS A 767 -11.01 17.17 8.92
N TYR A 768 -11.77 17.86 8.07
CA TYR A 768 -13.19 17.57 7.87
C TYR A 768 -13.44 16.34 6.99
N LEU A 769 -12.60 16.11 5.98
CA LEU A 769 -12.71 14.94 5.11
C LEU A 769 -12.37 13.64 5.86
N ILE A 770 -11.29 13.66 6.64
CA ILE A 770 -10.88 12.53 7.47
C ILE A 770 -11.91 12.22 8.56
N GLN A 771 -12.54 13.25 9.15
CA GLN A 771 -13.66 13.05 10.08
C GLN A 771 -14.87 12.41 9.40
N ALA A 772 -15.19 12.81 8.16
CA ALA A 772 -16.31 12.26 7.41
C ALA A 772 -16.14 10.77 7.06
N PHE A 773 -14.91 10.25 7.05
CA PHE A 773 -14.62 8.82 6.86
C PHE A 773 -14.93 7.93 8.07
N GLY A 774 -15.16 8.47 9.28
CA GLY A 774 -15.56 7.67 10.44
C GLY A 774 -14.57 6.56 10.80
N GLN A 775 -15.02 5.29 10.77
CA GLN A 775 -14.26 4.12 11.24
C GLN A 775 -13.04 3.76 10.37
N ILE A 776 -12.99 4.21 9.10
CA ILE A 776 -11.85 3.93 8.19
C ILE A 776 -10.82 5.07 8.17
N ARG A 777 -10.90 5.98 9.15
CA ARG A 777 -10.10 7.19 9.28
C ARG A 777 -8.59 6.97 9.20
N GLU A 778 -8.07 5.92 9.82
CA GLU A 778 -6.62 5.74 9.92
C GLU A 778 -5.97 5.40 8.58
N ALA A 779 -6.58 4.49 7.81
CA ALA A 779 -6.13 4.13 6.46
C ALA A 779 -6.21 5.34 5.51
N TRP A 780 -7.31 6.09 5.58
CA TRP A 780 -7.55 7.25 4.74
C TRP A 780 -6.74 8.49 5.12
N THR A 781 -6.28 8.60 6.37
CA THR A 781 -5.39 9.70 6.80
C THR A 781 -4.07 9.68 6.03
N LYS A 782 -3.47 8.50 5.84
CA LYS A 782 -2.23 8.35 5.08
C LYS A 782 -2.44 8.62 3.59
N ALA A 783 -3.49 8.06 3.01
CA ALA A 783 -3.88 8.26 1.61
C ALA A 783 -4.10 9.76 1.31
N TYR A 784 -4.84 10.45 2.18
CA TYR A 784 -5.08 11.89 2.07
C TYR A 784 -3.76 12.67 2.05
N TRP A 785 -2.89 12.44 3.03
CA TRP A 785 -1.65 13.20 3.15
C TRP A 785 -0.63 12.89 2.05
N LEU A 786 -0.67 11.68 1.47
CA LEU A 786 0.14 11.36 0.30
C LEU A 786 -0.29 12.21 -0.91
N LEU A 787 -1.57 12.20 -1.24
CA LEU A 787 -2.14 13.01 -2.31
C LEU A 787 -1.94 14.52 -2.07
N ALA A 788 -2.19 14.99 -0.85
CA ALA A 788 -2.03 16.39 -0.47
C ALA A 788 -0.59 16.89 -0.68
N LYS A 789 0.41 16.11 -0.26
CA LYS A 789 1.83 16.49 -0.43
C LYS A 789 2.24 16.59 -1.90
N MET A 790 1.73 15.70 -2.75
CA MET A 790 1.99 15.77 -4.20
C MET A 790 1.42 17.06 -4.80
N LEU A 791 0.16 17.37 -4.49
CA LEU A 791 -0.51 18.58 -4.98
C LEU A 791 0.17 19.85 -4.46
N ILE A 792 0.44 19.92 -3.14
CA ILE A 792 1.16 21.04 -2.51
C ILE A 792 2.52 21.27 -3.17
N GLY A 793 3.28 20.20 -3.42
CA GLY A 793 4.60 20.28 -4.03
C GLY A 793 4.54 20.87 -5.45
N ARG A 794 3.60 20.40 -6.27
CA ARG A 794 3.41 20.89 -7.64
C ARG A 794 2.86 22.31 -7.68
N GLU A 795 1.86 22.63 -6.86
CA GLU A 795 1.30 23.98 -6.75
C GLU A 795 2.34 25.00 -6.27
N ALA A 796 3.21 24.62 -5.33
CA ALA A 796 4.31 25.47 -4.89
C ALA A 796 5.31 25.77 -6.02
N GLN A 797 5.50 24.85 -6.97
CA GLN A 797 6.31 25.11 -8.15
C GLN A 797 5.63 26.15 -9.06
N MET A 798 4.34 25.97 -9.34
CA MET A 798 3.58 26.92 -10.15
C MET A 798 3.54 28.32 -9.53
N TYR A 799 3.33 28.43 -8.22
CA TYR A 799 3.37 29.72 -7.53
C TYR A 799 4.75 30.39 -7.60
N ARG A 800 5.85 29.61 -7.53
CA ARG A 800 7.21 30.15 -7.74
C ARG A 800 7.42 30.67 -9.17
N GLU A 801 6.79 30.06 -10.17
CA GLU A 801 6.80 30.56 -11.54
C GLU A 801 6.05 31.90 -11.63
N PHE A 802 4.86 32.01 -11.02
CA PHE A 802 4.08 33.25 -11.00
C PHE A 802 4.78 34.40 -10.24
N ASP A 803 5.55 34.07 -9.20
CA ASP A 803 6.33 35.05 -8.44
C ASP A 803 7.43 35.71 -9.29
N GLN A 804 7.90 35.07 -10.37
CA GLN A 804 8.84 35.68 -11.32
C GLN A 804 8.21 36.89 -12.03
N ASP A 805 6.90 36.80 -12.30
CA ASP A 805 6.08 37.88 -12.86
C ASP A 805 5.59 38.86 -11.78
N LYS A 806 6.01 38.66 -10.53
CA LYS A 806 5.64 39.45 -9.35
C LYS A 806 4.13 39.49 -9.11
N TRP A 807 3.42 38.39 -9.43
CA TRP A 807 1.97 38.28 -9.31
C TRP A 807 1.52 36.83 -9.06
N SER A 808 1.31 36.45 -7.79
CA SER A 808 0.93 35.08 -7.38
C SER A 808 -0.41 34.98 -6.63
N GLY A 809 -1.28 35.97 -6.79
CA GLY A 809 -2.59 36.07 -6.14
C GLY A 809 -3.63 36.77 -7.01
N TRP A 810 -4.56 37.47 -6.38
CA TRP A 810 -5.57 38.26 -7.07
C TRP A 810 -5.02 39.66 -7.39
N ARG A 811 -5.23 40.13 -8.62
CA ARG A 811 -4.80 41.45 -9.09
C ARG A 811 -5.97 42.18 -9.71
N GLU A 812 -6.04 43.48 -9.47
CA GLU A 812 -7.13 44.32 -9.93
C GLU A 812 -6.97 44.70 -11.41
N PHE A 813 -8.06 44.55 -12.16
CA PHE A 813 -8.18 44.91 -13.55
C PHE A 813 -9.41 45.79 -13.75
N ARG A 814 -9.24 46.86 -14.53
CA ARG A 814 -10.34 47.70 -14.98
C ARG A 814 -10.84 47.20 -16.33
N ILE A 815 -12.16 47.09 -16.47
CA ILE A 815 -12.80 46.82 -17.76
C ILE A 815 -12.65 48.08 -18.62
N GLU A 816 -11.86 48.01 -19.66
CA GLU A 816 -11.67 49.13 -20.59
C GLU A 816 -12.74 49.13 -21.67
N ARG A 817 -13.08 47.95 -22.20
CA ARG A 817 -14.03 47.79 -23.29
C ARG A 817 -14.88 46.53 -23.12
N LYS A 818 -16.13 46.59 -23.58
CA LYS A 818 -17.09 45.48 -23.61
C LYS A 818 -17.78 45.44 -24.96
N ASP A 819 -17.52 44.39 -25.72
CA ASP A 819 -18.02 44.20 -27.09
C ASP A 819 -19.01 43.03 -27.12
N ALA A 820 -20.09 43.15 -27.88
CA ALA A 820 -21.03 42.05 -28.11
C ALA A 820 -20.53 41.20 -29.29
N GLU A 821 -20.31 39.91 -29.05
CA GLU A 821 -19.95 38.94 -30.10
C GLU A 821 -21.21 38.30 -30.70
N THR A 822 -22.22 38.07 -29.86
CA THR A 822 -23.58 37.65 -30.22
C THR A 822 -24.60 38.31 -29.26
N ASP A 823 -25.88 37.95 -29.36
CA ASP A 823 -26.95 38.41 -28.46
C ASP A 823 -26.78 37.94 -27.00
N ASP A 824 -26.01 36.88 -26.77
CA ASP A 824 -25.77 36.28 -25.46
C ASP A 824 -24.28 36.09 -25.09
N ILE A 825 -23.34 36.54 -25.93
CA ILE A 825 -21.89 36.40 -25.71
C ILE A 825 -21.20 37.76 -25.82
N PHE A 826 -20.39 38.11 -24.81
CA PHE A 826 -19.71 39.40 -24.70
C PHE A 826 -18.22 39.24 -24.42
N SER A 827 -17.38 39.99 -25.12
CA SER A 827 -15.95 40.09 -24.87
C SER A 827 -15.62 41.28 -23.98
N PHE A 828 -14.79 41.06 -22.96
CA PHE A 828 -14.33 42.07 -22.00
C PHE A 828 -12.82 42.25 -22.13
N TYR A 829 -12.38 43.49 -22.37
CA TYR A 829 -10.98 43.88 -22.44
C TYR A 829 -10.61 44.49 -21.10
N MET A 830 -9.62 43.89 -20.44
CA MET A 830 -9.28 44.17 -19.06
C MET A 830 -7.84 44.62 -18.98
N VAL A 831 -7.62 45.81 -18.44
CA VAL A 831 -6.30 46.42 -18.28
C VAL A 831 -5.92 46.46 -16.79
N PRO A 832 -4.66 46.18 -16.42
CA PRO A 832 -4.25 46.16 -15.03
C PRO A 832 -4.30 47.57 -14.41
N VAL A 833 -4.89 47.69 -13.22
CA VAL A 833 -5.05 49.00 -12.53
C VAL A 833 -3.70 49.61 -12.14
N ASP A 834 -2.73 48.76 -11.80
CA ASP A 834 -1.37 49.17 -11.40
C ASP A 834 -0.47 49.62 -12.58
N GLY A 835 -0.95 49.51 -13.83
CA GLY A 835 -0.21 49.88 -15.04
C GLY A 835 1.00 49.01 -15.38
N ARG A 836 1.28 47.92 -14.65
CA ARG A 836 2.40 47.03 -14.98
C ARG A 836 2.03 46.09 -16.12
N ARG A 837 3.00 45.78 -16.99
CA ARG A 837 2.81 44.84 -18.10
C ARG A 837 2.33 43.47 -17.62
N LEU A 838 1.52 42.84 -18.45
CA LEU A 838 1.01 41.49 -18.23
C LEU A 838 2.03 40.46 -18.71
N PRO A 839 2.18 39.33 -17.98
CA PRO A 839 3.02 38.23 -18.45
C PRO A 839 2.46 37.60 -19.72
N ASP A 840 3.31 36.90 -20.46
CA ASP A 840 2.87 36.05 -21.58
C ASP A 840 2.08 34.85 -21.00
N PHE A 841 1.23 34.23 -21.82
CA PHE A 841 0.49 33.03 -21.45
C PHE A 841 0.43 32.05 -22.62
N TYR A 842 0.23 30.76 -22.35
CA TYR A 842 0.08 29.82 -23.43
C TYR A 842 -1.35 29.86 -23.99
N PRO A 843 -1.55 30.04 -25.32
CA PRO A 843 -2.88 30.15 -25.91
C PRO A 843 -3.71 28.90 -25.63
N GLY A 844 -4.88 29.09 -25.03
CA GLY A 844 -5.72 28.00 -24.49
C GLY A 844 -5.90 28.05 -22.98
N GLN A 845 -4.95 28.65 -22.26
CA GLN A 845 -5.04 28.86 -20.81
C GLN A 845 -6.19 29.79 -20.42
N TYR A 846 -6.55 29.75 -19.14
CA TYR A 846 -7.60 30.55 -18.53
C TYR A 846 -7.10 31.36 -17.35
N THR A 847 -7.84 32.41 -17.01
CA THR A 847 -7.71 33.12 -15.73
C THR A 847 -8.97 32.93 -14.91
N SER A 848 -8.87 32.91 -13.58
CA SER A 848 -10.05 33.09 -12.73
C SER A 848 -10.34 34.57 -12.56
N LEU A 849 -11.58 34.95 -12.83
CA LEU A 849 -12.14 36.24 -12.46
C LEU A 849 -12.96 36.09 -11.18
N ARG A 850 -12.80 37.00 -10.22
CA ARG A 850 -13.72 37.15 -9.09
C ARG A 850 -14.23 38.57 -8.94
N THR A 851 -15.44 38.69 -8.42
CA THR A 851 -16.04 39.95 -7.98
C THR A 851 -17.12 39.67 -6.94
N THR A 852 -17.47 40.69 -6.15
CA THR A 852 -18.53 40.58 -5.15
C THR A 852 -19.88 40.48 -5.84
N ILE A 853 -20.68 39.49 -5.46
CA ILE A 853 -22.05 39.35 -5.96
C ILE A 853 -23.00 39.94 -4.90
N PRO A 854 -23.70 41.06 -5.17
CA PRO A 854 -24.55 41.72 -4.18
C PRO A 854 -25.61 40.81 -3.56
N SER A 855 -26.20 39.91 -4.36
CA SER A 855 -27.25 38.99 -3.89
C SER A 855 -26.74 37.85 -3.00
N LEU A 856 -25.43 37.58 -2.97
CA LEU A 856 -24.83 36.51 -2.19
C LEU A 856 -23.99 36.99 -1.00
N GLY A 857 -23.60 38.27 -0.97
CA GLY A 857 -22.81 38.85 0.12
C GLY A 857 -21.35 38.38 0.20
N HIS A 858 -20.88 37.61 -0.79
CA HIS A 858 -19.56 36.98 -0.82
C HIS A 858 -18.93 37.12 -2.22
N LEU A 859 -17.62 36.86 -2.32
CA LEU A 859 -16.92 36.81 -3.60
C LEU A 859 -17.35 35.55 -4.35
N GLN A 860 -17.46 35.65 -5.67
CA GLN A 860 -17.61 34.48 -6.54
C GLN A 860 -16.56 34.52 -7.63
N SER A 861 -15.84 33.41 -7.77
CA SER A 861 -14.81 33.22 -8.78
C SER A 861 -15.28 32.24 -9.86
N ARG A 862 -14.96 32.50 -11.14
CA ARG A 862 -15.06 31.52 -12.23
C ARG A 862 -13.89 31.66 -13.19
N GLN A 863 -13.52 30.56 -13.81
CA GLN A 863 -12.49 30.49 -14.82
C GLN A 863 -13.07 30.90 -16.17
N TYR A 864 -12.35 31.75 -16.89
CA TYR A 864 -12.64 32.14 -18.26
C TYR A 864 -11.37 32.01 -19.08
N SER A 865 -11.45 31.26 -20.20
CA SER A 865 -10.34 31.18 -21.16
C SER A 865 -9.98 32.58 -21.67
N LEU A 866 -8.69 32.83 -21.79
CA LEU A 866 -8.20 34.03 -22.47
C LEU A 866 -8.50 33.87 -23.95
N SER A 867 -9.17 34.86 -24.53
CA SER A 867 -9.83 34.72 -25.84
C SER A 867 -9.07 35.37 -26.99
N ASP A 868 -7.88 35.92 -26.72
CA ASP A 868 -7.02 36.58 -27.73
C ASP A 868 -5.59 36.05 -27.64
N ALA A 869 -4.73 36.41 -28.60
CA ALA A 869 -3.31 36.15 -28.50
C ALA A 869 -2.71 36.87 -27.28
N PRO A 870 -1.57 36.42 -26.74
CA PRO A 870 -0.98 37.09 -25.59
C PRO A 870 -0.55 38.52 -25.87
N ARG A 871 -0.99 39.43 -25.00
CA ARG A 871 -0.78 40.87 -25.08
C ARG A 871 -0.22 41.39 -23.75
N PRO A 872 0.79 42.28 -23.78
CA PRO A 872 1.36 42.84 -22.55
C PRO A 872 0.50 43.93 -21.91
N ASP A 873 -0.53 44.43 -22.60
CA ASP A 873 -1.34 45.60 -22.24
C ASP A 873 -2.75 45.25 -21.76
N TYR A 874 -3.37 44.18 -22.25
CA TYR A 874 -4.69 43.74 -21.80
C TYR A 874 -4.85 42.22 -21.80
N TYR A 875 -5.80 41.73 -21.01
CA TYR A 875 -6.39 40.41 -21.17
C TYR A 875 -7.80 40.51 -21.72
N ARG A 876 -8.15 39.63 -22.65
CA ARG A 876 -9.51 39.49 -23.16
C ARG A 876 -10.13 38.20 -22.66
N ILE A 877 -11.28 38.29 -22.03
CA ILE A 877 -12.15 37.14 -21.75
C ILE A 877 -13.44 37.29 -22.53
N THR A 878 -14.08 36.17 -22.84
CA THR A 878 -15.37 36.18 -23.53
C THR A 878 -16.36 35.35 -22.71
N VAL A 879 -17.51 35.93 -22.41
CA VAL A 879 -18.46 35.40 -21.42
C VAL A 879 -19.81 35.19 -22.10
N LYS A 880 -20.35 33.98 -21.98
CA LYS A 880 -21.73 33.69 -22.35
C LYS A 880 -22.66 33.88 -21.18
N ARG A 881 -23.79 34.54 -21.43
CA ARG A 881 -24.90 34.67 -20.49
C ARG A 881 -25.58 33.31 -20.30
N ASP A 882 -25.50 32.76 -19.09
CA ASP A 882 -26.23 31.54 -18.70
C ASP A 882 -27.58 31.89 -18.06
N ARG A 883 -28.64 31.89 -18.86
CA ARG A 883 -30.00 32.20 -18.38
C ARG A 883 -30.65 31.06 -17.58
N GLY A 884 -29.96 29.92 -17.40
CA GLY A 884 -30.57 28.69 -16.90
C GLY A 884 -31.38 27.98 -17.99
N VAL A 885 -31.68 26.69 -17.79
CA VAL A 885 -32.40 25.86 -18.78
C VAL A 885 -33.70 25.34 -18.19
N LYS A 886 -34.78 25.37 -18.99
CA LYS A 886 -35.98 24.57 -18.79
C LYS A 886 -35.76 23.21 -19.46
N VAL A 887 -35.55 22.15 -18.69
CA VAL A 887 -35.37 20.79 -19.24
C VAL A 887 -36.66 20.00 -19.05
N GLY A 888 -37.28 19.58 -20.16
CA GLY A 888 -38.43 18.69 -20.19
C GLY A 888 -39.20 18.72 -21.52
N LYS A 889 -39.50 17.56 -22.09
CA LYS A 889 -40.58 17.38 -23.08
C LYS A 889 -41.71 16.61 -22.39
N GLY A 890 -42.86 17.25 -22.24
CA GLY A 890 -44.06 16.68 -21.60
C GLY A 890 -44.03 16.80 -20.06
N GLY A 891 -44.92 17.64 -19.52
CA GLY A 891 -45.40 17.61 -18.12
C GLY A 891 -44.43 18.00 -16.99
N ALA A 892 -43.17 17.55 -17.01
CA ALA A 892 -42.19 17.80 -15.95
C ALA A 892 -41.07 18.72 -16.45
N VAL A 893 -41.15 20.01 -16.11
CA VAL A 893 -40.12 21.00 -16.40
C VAL A 893 -39.20 21.12 -15.18
N PHE A 894 -37.94 20.70 -15.31
CA PHE A 894 -36.91 21.03 -14.32
C PHE A 894 -36.39 22.43 -14.58
N HIS A 895 -36.43 23.28 -13.55
CA HIS A 895 -35.85 24.63 -13.58
C HIS A 895 -34.40 24.56 -13.11
N LEU A 896 -33.44 24.70 -14.04
CA LEU A 896 -32.05 24.98 -13.66
C LEU A 896 -31.90 26.47 -13.36
N ASN A 897 -31.29 26.80 -12.22
CA ASN A 897 -31.06 28.18 -11.80
C ASN A 897 -30.11 28.91 -12.78
N PRO A 898 -30.33 30.21 -13.05
CA PRO A 898 -29.44 31.01 -13.90
C PRO A 898 -28.02 31.13 -13.31
N GLY A 899 -27.02 31.27 -14.18
CA GLY A 899 -25.62 31.39 -13.80
C GLY A 899 -25.31 32.72 -13.10
N VAL A 900 -24.84 32.67 -11.86
CA VAL A 900 -24.70 33.88 -11.02
C VAL A 900 -23.69 34.88 -11.58
N LEU A 901 -22.43 34.48 -11.79
CA LEU A 901 -21.37 35.41 -12.19
C LEU A 901 -21.49 35.85 -13.66
N SER A 902 -21.87 34.95 -14.56
CA SER A 902 -22.01 35.27 -15.98
C SER A 902 -23.10 36.32 -16.24
N ASN A 903 -24.26 36.21 -15.59
CA ASN A 903 -25.30 37.23 -15.72
C ASN A 903 -24.84 38.55 -15.08
N HIS A 904 -24.21 38.52 -13.90
CA HIS A 904 -23.69 39.74 -13.26
C HIS A 904 -22.66 40.50 -14.13
N LEU A 905 -21.72 39.79 -14.77
CA LEU A 905 -20.76 40.42 -15.70
C LEU A 905 -21.46 41.06 -16.91
N VAL A 906 -22.47 40.39 -17.46
CA VAL A 906 -23.17 40.87 -18.66
C VAL A 906 -24.16 41.99 -18.32
N ASP A 907 -24.86 41.89 -17.20
CA ASP A 907 -25.98 42.77 -16.89
C ASP A 907 -25.54 43.99 -16.07
N ASP A 908 -24.56 43.83 -15.17
CA ASP A 908 -24.21 44.86 -14.19
C ASP A 908 -22.86 45.52 -14.46
N LYS A 909 -21.86 44.76 -14.93
CA LYS A 909 -20.52 45.33 -15.20
C LYS A 909 -20.45 46.16 -16.48
N ARG A 910 -19.74 47.28 -16.42
CA ARG A 910 -19.56 48.29 -17.48
C ARG A 910 -18.09 48.68 -17.64
N PRO A 911 -17.69 49.29 -18.77
CA PRO A 911 -16.40 49.96 -18.88
C PRO A 911 -16.17 50.94 -17.72
N GLY A 912 -15.01 50.85 -17.08
CA GLY A 912 -14.64 51.59 -15.87
C GLY A 912 -14.67 50.76 -14.59
N ASP A 913 -15.47 49.68 -14.54
CA ASP A 913 -15.56 48.84 -13.34
C ASP A 913 -14.30 48.00 -13.11
N VAL A 914 -14.02 47.71 -11.84
CA VAL A 914 -12.88 46.87 -11.43
C VAL A 914 -13.34 45.45 -11.08
N VAL A 915 -12.55 44.48 -11.53
CA VAL A 915 -12.65 43.05 -11.22
C VAL A 915 -11.28 42.52 -10.83
N GLU A 916 -11.22 41.36 -10.18
CA GLU A 916 -9.93 40.75 -9.83
C GLU A 916 -9.68 39.51 -10.69
N LEU A 917 -8.46 39.39 -11.21
CA LEU A 917 -7.99 38.24 -11.97
C LEU A 917 -6.87 37.51 -11.23
N THR A 918 -6.67 36.25 -11.59
CA THR A 918 -5.48 35.45 -11.19
C THR A 918 -4.53 35.29 -12.35
N HIS A 919 -3.30 34.87 -12.06
CA HIS A 919 -2.32 34.51 -13.07
C HIS A 919 -2.94 33.48 -14.06
N PRO A 920 -2.67 33.58 -15.38
CA PRO A 920 -3.08 32.55 -16.32
C PRO A 920 -2.55 31.16 -15.93
N THR A 921 -3.42 30.16 -16.03
CA THR A 921 -3.13 28.74 -15.72
C THR A 921 -3.89 27.83 -16.68
N GLY A 922 -3.55 26.55 -16.73
CA GLY A 922 -4.25 25.55 -17.52
C GLY A 922 -3.27 24.56 -18.17
N ASP A 923 -3.67 23.30 -18.23
CA ASP A 923 -2.96 22.19 -18.89
C ASP A 923 -3.37 22.02 -20.36
N PHE A 924 -4.44 22.69 -20.80
CA PHE A 924 -4.82 22.81 -22.20
C PHE A 924 -4.23 24.08 -22.81
N PHE A 925 -3.22 23.91 -23.66
CA PHE A 925 -2.64 25.02 -24.39
C PHE A 925 -1.92 24.56 -25.64
N PHE A 926 -1.71 25.53 -26.53
CA PHE A 926 -0.88 25.40 -27.70
C PHE A 926 0.57 25.80 -27.37
N ASP A 927 1.51 24.88 -27.62
CA ASP A 927 2.93 25.16 -27.43
C ASP A 927 3.45 26.11 -28.52
N THR A 928 3.83 27.31 -28.09
CA THR A 928 4.33 28.36 -28.99
C THR A 928 5.82 28.18 -29.35
N HIS A 929 6.54 27.32 -28.62
CA HIS A 929 7.97 27.05 -28.81
C HIS A 929 8.25 25.88 -29.76
N ALA A 930 7.27 25.00 -29.97
CA ALA A 930 7.32 23.97 -31.00
C ALA A 930 7.34 24.62 -32.40
N ALA A 931 8.55 24.79 -32.95
CA ALA A 931 8.77 25.30 -34.30
C ALA A 931 8.30 24.27 -35.33
N GLY A 932 7.01 24.26 -35.65
CA GLY A 932 6.41 23.29 -36.56
C GLY A 932 5.69 23.93 -37.75
N THR A 933 5.91 23.39 -38.94
CA THR A 933 5.03 23.53 -40.12
C THR A 933 3.81 22.57 -40.04
N LEU A 934 3.66 21.86 -38.91
CA LEU A 934 2.65 20.83 -38.69
C LEU A 934 1.24 21.44 -38.64
N PRO A 935 0.21 20.87 -39.27
CA PRO A 935 -1.14 21.43 -39.23
C PRO A 935 -1.73 21.50 -37.81
N VAL A 936 -2.56 22.52 -37.56
CA VAL A 936 -3.38 22.62 -36.34
C VAL A 936 -4.86 22.60 -36.71
N VAL A 937 -5.62 21.71 -36.07
CA VAL A 937 -7.05 21.52 -36.29
C VAL A 937 -7.81 21.97 -35.04
N LEU A 938 -8.65 23.00 -35.19
CA LEU A 938 -9.38 23.67 -34.13
C LEU A 938 -10.87 23.35 -34.24
N ILE A 939 -11.38 22.49 -33.35
CA ILE A 939 -12.75 21.96 -33.40
C ILE A 939 -13.55 22.48 -32.20
N SER A 940 -14.61 23.25 -32.42
CA SER A 940 -15.38 23.80 -31.30
C SER A 940 -16.89 23.81 -31.47
N ALA A 941 -17.58 23.85 -30.33
CA ALA A 941 -19.02 24.04 -30.25
C ALA A 941 -19.40 25.17 -29.30
N GLY A 942 -20.19 26.13 -29.80
CA GLY A 942 -20.68 27.28 -29.03
C GLY A 942 -19.54 28.04 -28.34
N VAL A 943 -19.59 28.18 -27.02
CA VAL A 943 -18.56 28.91 -26.25
C VAL A 943 -17.21 28.22 -26.19
N GLY A 944 -17.12 26.95 -26.59
CA GLY A 944 -15.83 26.26 -26.68
C GLY A 944 -14.88 26.90 -27.71
N VAL A 945 -15.37 27.82 -28.54
CA VAL A 945 -14.55 28.58 -29.49
C VAL A 945 -13.49 29.47 -28.82
N ILE A 946 -13.71 29.86 -27.57
CA ILE A 946 -12.97 30.93 -26.89
C ILE A 946 -11.46 30.62 -26.77
N PRO A 947 -11.04 29.48 -26.20
CA PRO A 947 -9.61 29.14 -26.13
C PRO A 947 -9.02 28.90 -27.53
N LEU A 948 -9.81 28.37 -28.48
CA LEU A 948 -9.34 28.13 -29.84
C LEU A 948 -9.11 29.43 -30.61
N MET A 949 -9.85 30.49 -30.29
CA MET A 949 -9.61 31.83 -30.84
C MET A 949 -8.25 32.39 -30.40
N SER A 950 -7.88 32.20 -29.14
CA SER A 950 -6.54 32.57 -28.64
C SER A 950 -5.43 31.82 -29.38
N ILE A 951 -5.61 30.50 -29.57
CA ILE A 951 -4.68 29.69 -30.38
C ILE A 951 -4.61 30.22 -31.81
N CYS A 952 -5.75 30.41 -32.46
CA CYS A 952 -5.84 30.88 -33.85
C CYS A 952 -5.12 32.23 -34.05
N ASN A 953 -5.44 33.24 -33.23
CA ASN A 953 -4.79 34.55 -33.32
C ASN A 953 -3.27 34.42 -33.11
N THR A 954 -2.83 33.60 -32.15
CA THR A 954 -1.40 33.42 -31.88
C THR A 954 -0.67 32.73 -33.03
N VAL A 955 -1.27 31.69 -33.63
CA VAL A 955 -0.69 31.01 -34.79
C VAL A 955 -0.64 31.94 -36.00
N VAL A 956 -1.68 32.75 -36.21
CA VAL A 956 -1.68 33.74 -37.30
C VAL A 956 -0.60 34.79 -37.14
N GLU A 957 -0.37 35.28 -35.92
CA GLU A 957 0.61 36.33 -35.67
C GLU A 957 2.05 35.81 -35.59
N ARG A 958 2.28 34.66 -34.95
CA ARG A 958 3.62 34.15 -34.64
C ARG A 958 4.09 33.05 -35.60
N GLN A 959 3.20 32.37 -36.34
CA GLN A 959 3.53 31.22 -37.18
C GLN A 959 2.93 31.36 -38.60
N ALA A 960 3.49 32.29 -39.37
CA ALA A 960 2.97 32.75 -40.66
C ALA A 960 2.75 31.65 -41.74
N VAL A 961 3.39 30.49 -41.63
CA VAL A 961 3.31 29.39 -42.62
C VAL A 961 2.57 28.14 -42.14
N ARG A 962 2.12 28.08 -40.87
CA ARG A 962 1.47 26.89 -40.32
C ARG A 962 0.05 26.72 -40.89
N PRO A 963 -0.34 25.52 -41.42
CA PRO A 963 -1.71 25.25 -41.84
C PRO A 963 -2.69 25.25 -40.67
N ILE A 964 -3.87 25.86 -40.85
CA ILE A 964 -4.93 25.94 -39.84
C ILE A 964 -6.23 25.41 -40.44
N SER A 965 -6.89 24.51 -39.72
CA SER A 965 -8.24 24.06 -40.03
C SER A 965 -9.19 24.44 -38.90
N TRP A 966 -10.15 25.31 -39.19
CA TRP A 966 -11.13 25.79 -38.22
C TRP A 966 -12.49 25.16 -38.47
N VAL A 967 -13.00 24.45 -37.48
CA VAL A 967 -14.26 23.73 -37.56
C VAL A 967 -15.12 24.13 -36.37
N HIS A 968 -16.23 24.81 -36.61
CA HIS A 968 -17.08 25.35 -35.55
C HIS A 968 -18.55 25.05 -35.76
N CYS A 969 -19.25 24.61 -34.71
CA CYS A 969 -20.71 24.56 -34.70
C CYS A 969 -21.35 25.49 -33.67
N SER A 970 -22.42 26.15 -34.08
CA SER A 970 -23.26 26.99 -33.22
C SER A 970 -24.74 26.70 -33.48
N ALA A 971 -25.61 27.02 -32.52
CA ALA A 971 -27.05 26.92 -32.74
C ALA A 971 -27.54 28.01 -33.70
N ARG A 972 -26.97 29.22 -33.63
CA ARG A 972 -27.32 30.40 -34.44
C ARG A 972 -26.03 31.10 -34.90
N ALA A 973 -25.94 32.43 -34.77
CA ALA A 973 -24.73 33.20 -35.04
C ALA A 973 -23.52 32.65 -34.25
N ALA A 974 -22.38 32.52 -34.93
CA ALA A 974 -21.15 32.06 -34.30
C ALA A 974 -20.34 33.26 -33.78
N PRO A 975 -19.91 33.26 -32.51
CA PRO A 975 -19.00 34.29 -31.99
C PRO A 975 -17.70 34.31 -32.81
N PHE A 976 -17.17 35.51 -33.08
CA PHE A 976 -15.98 35.77 -33.88
C PHE A 976 -16.03 35.32 -35.36
N GLU A 977 -17.18 34.94 -35.91
CA GLU A 977 -17.28 34.40 -37.28
C GLU A 977 -16.66 35.35 -38.33
N GLU A 978 -16.99 36.64 -38.26
CA GLU A 978 -16.46 37.65 -39.20
C GLU A 978 -14.93 37.76 -39.10
N HIS A 979 -14.39 37.75 -37.88
CA HIS A 979 -12.95 37.83 -37.63
C HIS A 979 -12.23 36.60 -38.21
N VAL A 980 -12.73 35.39 -37.95
CA VAL A 980 -12.16 34.14 -38.51
C VAL A 980 -12.19 34.15 -40.03
N ARG A 981 -13.31 34.52 -40.64
CA ARG A 981 -13.43 34.60 -42.10
C ARG A 981 -12.47 35.64 -42.69
N LYS A 982 -12.25 36.77 -42.01
CA LYS A 982 -11.26 37.78 -42.40
C LYS A 982 -9.83 37.23 -42.34
N LEU A 983 -9.48 36.48 -41.30
CA LEU A 983 -8.17 35.84 -41.17
C LEU A 983 -7.95 34.72 -42.21
N ALA A 984 -8.99 33.96 -42.54
CA ALA A 984 -8.90 32.92 -43.56
C ALA A 984 -8.68 33.51 -44.96
N ARG A 985 -9.35 34.62 -45.30
CA ARG A 985 -9.14 35.32 -46.58
C ARG A 985 -7.73 35.85 -46.77
N SER A 986 -6.97 36.10 -45.69
CA SER A 986 -5.59 36.58 -45.79
C SER A 986 -4.54 35.47 -45.88
N ARG A 987 -4.93 34.17 -45.81
CA ARG A 987 -3.99 33.04 -45.78
C ARG A 987 -4.51 31.82 -46.55
N ALA A 988 -3.79 31.41 -47.60
CA ALA A 988 -4.17 30.26 -48.42
C ALA A 988 -4.18 28.92 -47.66
N SER A 989 -3.39 28.77 -46.59
CA SER A 989 -3.30 27.57 -45.75
C SER A 989 -4.28 27.57 -44.57
N PHE A 990 -5.35 28.38 -44.61
CA PHE A 990 -6.36 28.48 -43.56
C PHE A 990 -7.74 28.07 -44.11
N THR A 991 -8.21 26.89 -43.73
CA THR A 991 -9.56 26.39 -44.06
C THR A 991 -10.55 26.66 -42.94
N THR A 992 -11.80 26.98 -43.29
CA THR A 992 -12.88 27.25 -42.32
C THR A 992 -14.16 26.49 -42.67
N ARG A 993 -14.80 25.87 -41.67
CA ARG A 993 -16.07 25.16 -41.78
C ARG A 993 -16.99 25.54 -40.62
N PHE A 994 -18.16 26.09 -40.93
CA PHE A 994 -19.20 26.51 -39.99
C PHE A 994 -20.47 25.67 -40.14
N PHE A 995 -20.89 25.07 -39.03
CA PHE A 995 -22.11 24.27 -38.90
C PHE A 995 -23.15 25.03 -38.08
N ARG A 996 -24.39 25.12 -38.57
CA ARG A 996 -25.52 25.71 -37.83
C ARG A 996 -26.63 24.70 -37.61
N SER A 997 -26.88 24.36 -36.34
CA SER A 997 -27.89 23.34 -35.99
C SER A 997 -29.33 23.87 -35.99
N GLN A 998 -29.54 25.19 -36.01
CA GLN A 998 -30.83 25.82 -36.25
C GLN A 998 -30.66 26.87 -37.36
N ILE A 999 -31.41 26.74 -38.45
CA ILE A 999 -31.53 27.78 -39.47
C ILE A 999 -32.71 28.66 -39.04
N ALA A 1000 -32.52 29.98 -38.98
CA ALA A 1000 -33.64 30.88 -38.72
C ALA A 1000 -34.59 30.85 -39.93
N ASP A 1001 -35.88 30.66 -39.70
CA ASP A 1001 -36.90 30.90 -40.72
C ASP A 1001 -36.79 32.38 -41.14
N VAL A 1002 -36.29 32.63 -42.35
CA VAL A 1002 -36.21 33.97 -42.92
C VAL A 1002 -37.61 34.32 -43.41
N GLU A 1003 -38.32 35.18 -42.68
CA GLU A 1003 -39.43 35.95 -43.25
C GLU A 1003 -38.87 37.06 -44.14
N ASP A 1004 -39.45 37.20 -45.33
CA ASP A 1004 -39.15 38.21 -46.35
C ASP A 1004 -39.00 39.62 -45.75
N ASP A 1005 -37.78 40.18 -45.76
CA ASP A 1005 -37.61 41.63 -45.93
C ASP A 1005 -36.37 41.92 -46.77
N ASP A 1006 -36.62 42.67 -47.83
CA ASP A 1006 -35.78 42.84 -49.01
C ASP A 1006 -34.98 44.14 -48.83
N SER A 1007 -33.94 44.11 -47.99
CA SER A 1007 -32.87 45.13 -48.04
C SER A 1007 -31.56 44.70 -47.37
N LEU A 1008 -30.47 44.82 -48.15
CA LEU A 1008 -29.04 44.60 -47.84
C LEU A 1008 -28.49 43.17 -48.01
N SER A 1009 -28.20 42.86 -49.27
CA SER A 1009 -27.34 41.78 -49.74
C SER A 1009 -25.92 41.80 -49.14
N SER A 1010 -25.57 40.81 -48.31
CA SER A 1010 -24.37 39.95 -48.50
C SER A 1010 -24.33 38.76 -47.51
N SER A 1011 -24.70 37.57 -48.01
CA SER A 1011 -24.23 36.23 -47.64
C SER A 1011 -23.92 35.92 -46.15
N SER A 1012 -24.89 35.31 -45.45
CA SER A 1012 -24.61 34.46 -44.28
C SER A 1012 -24.77 32.99 -44.68
N GLU A 1013 -23.96 32.54 -45.64
CA GLU A 1013 -23.83 31.12 -45.99
C GLU A 1013 -23.11 30.40 -44.84
N CYS A 1014 -23.86 29.66 -44.01
CA CYS A 1014 -23.26 28.59 -43.22
C CYS A 1014 -22.91 27.44 -44.17
N ASP A 1015 -21.74 26.83 -44.00
CA ASP A 1015 -21.28 25.75 -44.89
C ASP A 1015 -22.19 24.51 -44.77
N PHE A 1016 -22.72 24.26 -43.56
CA PHE A 1016 -23.62 23.15 -43.28
C PHE A 1016 -24.77 23.55 -42.33
N GLY A 1017 -26.02 23.25 -42.72
CA GLY A 1017 -27.23 23.48 -41.94
C GLY A 1017 -27.64 22.31 -41.02
N LEU A 1018 -26.68 21.72 -40.30
CA LEU A 1018 -26.88 20.51 -39.48
C LEU A 1018 -25.99 20.54 -38.22
N ARG A 1019 -26.20 19.59 -37.30
CA ARG A 1019 -25.30 19.39 -36.14
C ARG A 1019 -23.92 18.95 -36.63
N MET A 1020 -22.85 19.25 -35.88
CA MET A 1020 -21.49 18.88 -36.26
C MET A 1020 -21.38 17.40 -36.64
N ASP A 1021 -20.77 17.15 -37.80
CA ASP A 1021 -20.47 15.82 -38.32
C ASP A 1021 -19.15 15.89 -39.09
N LEU A 1022 -18.05 15.45 -38.47
CA LEU A 1022 -16.71 15.51 -39.06
C LEU A 1022 -16.57 14.63 -40.30
N ALA A 1023 -17.41 13.60 -40.45
CA ALA A 1023 -17.39 12.72 -41.62
C ALA A 1023 -17.82 13.43 -42.92
N ARG A 1024 -18.44 14.61 -42.81
CA ARG A 1024 -18.85 15.44 -43.95
C ARG A 1024 -17.79 16.42 -44.41
N ILE A 1025 -16.70 16.55 -43.66
CA ILE A 1025 -15.55 17.39 -44.01
C ILE A 1025 -14.56 16.53 -44.78
N ASP A 1026 -13.94 17.09 -45.82
CA ASP A 1026 -12.88 16.39 -46.56
C ASP A 1026 -11.76 15.95 -45.58
N PRO A 1027 -11.39 14.66 -45.52
CA PRO A 1027 -10.28 14.17 -44.70
C PRO A 1027 -8.97 14.96 -44.85
N ALA A 1028 -8.71 15.52 -46.03
CA ALA A 1028 -7.53 16.36 -46.29
C ALA A 1028 -7.58 17.69 -45.51
N GLU A 1029 -8.76 18.27 -45.33
CA GLU A 1029 -8.95 19.50 -44.54
C GLU A 1029 -8.82 19.24 -43.04
N LEU A 1030 -9.14 18.04 -42.58
CA LEU A 1030 -8.89 17.60 -41.20
C LEU A 1030 -7.46 17.08 -40.98
N HIS A 1031 -6.64 17.06 -42.04
CA HIS A 1031 -5.26 16.57 -42.01
C HIS A 1031 -5.12 15.15 -41.43
N LEU A 1032 -6.11 14.28 -41.62
CA LEU A 1032 -6.15 12.93 -41.00
C LEU A 1032 -4.96 12.06 -41.42
N GLY A 1033 -4.46 12.22 -42.65
CA GLY A 1033 -3.27 11.53 -43.16
C GLY A 1033 -1.93 12.11 -42.69
N HIS A 1034 -1.91 13.20 -41.92
CA HIS A 1034 -0.68 13.86 -41.49
C HIS A 1034 -0.29 13.40 -40.07
N GLY A 1035 0.80 12.61 -39.97
CA GLY A 1035 1.24 11.99 -38.72
C GLY A 1035 1.57 12.96 -37.57
N GLY A 1036 1.81 14.24 -37.87
CA GLY A 1036 2.09 15.28 -36.87
C GLY A 1036 1.00 16.33 -36.66
N ALA A 1037 -0.20 16.18 -37.23
CA ALA A 1037 -1.28 17.15 -37.00
C ALA A 1037 -1.77 17.11 -35.55
N GLU A 1038 -2.02 18.29 -34.98
CA GLU A 1038 -2.52 18.45 -33.60
C GLU A 1038 -3.99 18.90 -33.61
N TYR A 1039 -4.80 18.30 -32.74
CA TYR A 1039 -6.24 18.51 -32.69
C TYR A 1039 -6.64 19.10 -31.34
N TYR A 1040 -7.24 20.29 -31.36
CA TYR A 1040 -7.72 20.99 -30.16
C TYR A 1040 -9.24 21.06 -30.20
N ILE A 1041 -9.89 20.42 -29.22
CA ILE A 1041 -11.35 20.30 -29.17
C ILE A 1041 -11.89 20.94 -27.88
N CYS A 1042 -12.88 21.81 -28.02
CA CYS A 1042 -13.55 22.41 -26.88
C CYS A 1042 -15.05 22.63 -27.14
N GLY A 1043 -15.90 22.20 -26.20
CA GLY A 1043 -17.34 22.31 -26.32
C GLY A 1043 -18.08 21.58 -25.19
N PRO A 1044 -19.38 21.31 -25.33
CA PRO A 1044 -20.11 20.44 -24.41
C PRO A 1044 -19.49 19.04 -24.34
N GLU A 1045 -19.60 18.38 -23.19
CA GLU A 1045 -18.94 17.10 -22.91
C GLU A 1045 -19.26 16.01 -23.95
N ILE A 1046 -20.54 15.79 -24.26
CA ILE A 1046 -20.98 14.83 -25.29
C ILE A 1046 -20.35 15.14 -26.65
N PHE A 1047 -20.34 16.42 -27.04
CA PHE A 1047 -19.73 16.85 -28.29
C PHE A 1047 -18.24 16.52 -28.33
N MET A 1048 -17.48 16.84 -27.27
CA MET A 1048 -16.05 16.57 -27.25
C MET A 1048 -15.75 15.08 -27.33
N THR A 1049 -16.52 14.24 -26.62
CA THR A 1049 -16.38 12.78 -26.67
C THR A 1049 -16.67 12.25 -28.08
N GLU A 1050 -17.75 12.70 -28.72
CA GLU A 1050 -18.09 12.32 -30.09
C GLU A 1050 -16.98 12.71 -31.08
N MET A 1051 -16.48 13.94 -30.99
CA MET A 1051 -15.42 14.42 -31.90
C MET A 1051 -14.09 13.72 -31.67
N SER A 1052 -13.70 13.48 -30.40
CA SER A 1052 -12.49 12.75 -30.09
C SER A 1052 -12.56 11.30 -30.58
N GLN A 1053 -13.70 10.64 -30.36
CA GLN A 1053 -13.89 9.24 -30.78
C GLN A 1053 -13.79 9.12 -32.30
N PHE A 1054 -14.41 10.04 -33.05
CA PHE A 1054 -14.28 10.07 -34.50
C PHE A 1054 -12.81 10.14 -34.95
N LEU A 1055 -12.00 11.03 -34.36
CA LEU A 1055 -10.58 11.15 -34.73
C LEU A 1055 -9.79 9.87 -34.41
N LEU A 1056 -10.05 9.25 -33.25
CA LEU A 1056 -9.43 7.98 -32.87
C LEU A 1056 -9.82 6.85 -33.84
N ASP A 1057 -11.09 6.78 -34.23
CA ASP A 1057 -11.59 5.81 -35.21
C ASP A 1057 -10.96 6.00 -36.60
N GLN A 1058 -10.51 7.23 -36.92
CA GLN A 1058 -9.73 7.55 -38.12
C GLN A 1058 -8.22 7.35 -37.95
N GLY A 1059 -7.76 6.76 -36.83
CA GLY A 1059 -6.35 6.43 -36.60
C GLY A 1059 -5.49 7.60 -36.08
N VAL A 1060 -6.11 8.67 -35.57
CA VAL A 1060 -5.36 9.74 -34.90
C VAL A 1060 -4.86 9.22 -33.54
N ASP A 1061 -3.59 9.49 -33.23
CA ASP A 1061 -3.00 9.10 -31.95
C ASP A 1061 -3.66 9.90 -30.80
N PRO A 1062 -4.11 9.25 -29.72
CA PRO A 1062 -4.69 9.92 -28.55
C PRO A 1062 -3.84 11.07 -27.99
N ALA A 1063 -2.51 10.98 -28.04
CA ALA A 1063 -1.61 12.02 -27.54
C ALA A 1063 -1.72 13.34 -28.33
N ARG A 1064 -2.20 13.29 -29.58
CA ARG A 1064 -2.39 14.44 -30.48
C ARG A 1064 -3.77 15.11 -30.34
N VAL A 1065 -4.69 14.51 -29.57
CA VAL A 1065 -6.03 15.05 -29.33
C VAL A 1065 -6.07 15.73 -27.95
N LYS A 1066 -6.22 17.05 -27.93
CA LYS A 1066 -6.29 17.88 -26.72
C LYS A 1066 -7.73 18.31 -26.48
N LEU A 1067 -8.23 18.14 -25.25
CA LEU A 1067 -9.61 18.44 -24.87
C LEU A 1067 -9.65 19.42 -23.69
N GLU A 1068 -10.50 20.44 -23.75
CA GLU A 1068 -10.74 21.38 -22.64
C GLU A 1068 -12.21 21.40 -22.20
N ARG A 1069 -12.45 21.27 -20.88
CA ARG A 1069 -13.80 21.09 -20.31
C ARG A 1069 -14.23 22.28 -19.45
N PHE A 1070 -15.38 22.87 -19.77
CA PHE A 1070 -15.99 23.96 -18.97
C PHE A 1070 -16.94 23.45 -17.87
N SER A 1071 -16.68 22.28 -17.30
CA SER A 1071 -17.51 21.65 -16.25
C SER A 1071 -16.69 21.23 -15.02
N THR A 1072 -17.36 20.76 -13.97
CA THR A 1072 -16.72 20.25 -12.75
C THR A 1072 -17.00 18.76 -12.63
N GLY A 1073 -15.93 17.96 -12.62
CA GLY A 1073 -15.99 16.49 -12.55
C GLY A 1073 -16.34 15.81 -13.87
N ASP A 1074 -16.10 14.50 -13.93
CA ASP A 1074 -16.53 13.62 -15.02
C ASP A 1074 -17.95 13.11 -14.69
N LEU A 1075 -18.93 13.29 -15.57
CA LEU A 1075 -20.18 12.54 -15.47
C LEU A 1075 -19.91 11.14 -16.02
N ALA A 1076 -19.51 10.23 -15.13
CA ALA A 1076 -19.44 8.78 -15.28
C ALA A 1076 -18.97 8.26 -16.67
N ALA A 1077 -17.79 7.65 -16.70
CA ALA A 1077 -17.62 6.47 -17.54
C ALA A 1077 -18.61 5.41 -17.05
N GLN A 1078 -19.83 5.42 -17.59
CA GLN A 1078 -20.64 4.21 -17.67
C GLN A 1078 -20.08 3.39 -18.84
N ALA A 1079 -19.07 2.60 -18.54
CA ALA A 1079 -18.69 1.37 -19.25
C ALA A 1079 -17.93 0.49 -18.26
#